data_AF-A0A814J4T6-F1
#
_entry.id   AF-A0A814J4T6-F1
#
_cell.length_a   1.000
_cell.length_b   1.000
_cell.length_c   1.000
_cell.angle_alpha   90.00
_cell.angle_beta   90.00
_cell.angle_gamma   90.00
#
_symmetry.space_group_name_H-M   'P 1'
#
loop_
_entity.id
_entity.type
_entity.pdbx_description
1 polymer ?
#
loop_
_entity_poly.entity_id
_entity_poly.type
_entity_poly.pdbx_seq_one_letter_code
_entity_poly.pdbx_strand_id
1 'polypeptide(L)'
;MSSSSSDIIFITNLKNILSQLNFYFGLFIFIFGIVGNTLNILILSQRTLRSNSCVIIFLASSAAGIIAILSGLTSRVISGVTVDLSATISWICKLRGFILYTSRAVTFWLIMLAAIDRWLLSCRDAHRRNMSSKSNSFRGIIIITILSILIHSQLFYCLDANLINTPLKCYTKNIECRLMNDLTFAIIVILLPLIFILIFGWMTILNTRSTRNRVEPMTIINQPIKISTTKKRSKKTDQRLLIMLFVQVIFLAIFTLPLALQKLYATFTLNIPKSTLQMTIEDFIYQIALICTYFATAMPFYINTLSGGYVFRKAMYTLKNSIIQIVIYQPTANATWSRVEQDLLTVNTYLHSEGYTKIGLIGFCWGGLRAMKACGNGNNVSWTNTPFFTGISIHGSQLNVPDANVLQVPMLFIRAGNDPSFDSITAVLDQKLFGSRCEYKGYQNMTHGFVSAGANYSNPANVAAIDDVHQTLRTYLSKTVASTYPFGTVHSISGSDLKVYDVVGDHEMKTKNNVAMIVLYDIRDSCVDARLLQRIPDQPTANATWPRVEQDLLTVHTYLQSQKYTKIGLIGFCWGGLRALKACGNGNNVSWTNTPFFTGISIHGSGLNVADADVLQVPMLFIRAGNDPSFDNITAVLNQKPFGNKCEYEVYQNMTHGFVSAGANYLNPENVAAIDDVHGKLRAYLSKIVGNGSENIKASFITIVFFAFFVKKFSAFF
;
A
#
# COMPACT_ATOMS: atom_id res chain seq x y z
N MET A 1 -23.17 63.54 -18.07
CA MET A 1 -23.37 63.79 -16.62
C MET A 1 -22.02 63.79 -15.95
N SER A 2 -21.56 64.93 -15.45
CA SER A 2 -20.31 65.05 -14.70
C SER A 2 -20.48 64.36 -13.35
N SER A 3 -19.65 63.36 -13.04
CA SER A 3 -19.61 62.72 -11.73
C SER A 3 -19.24 63.75 -10.66
N SER A 4 -19.90 63.70 -9.50
CA SER A 4 -19.55 64.56 -8.38
C SER A 4 -18.12 64.26 -7.89
N SER A 5 -17.43 65.22 -7.27
CA SER A 5 -16.08 65.01 -6.72
C SER A 5 -16.03 63.85 -5.72
N SER A 6 -17.10 63.65 -4.96
CA SER A 6 -17.31 62.48 -4.09
C SER A 6 -17.39 61.15 -4.87
N ASP A 7 -18.06 61.12 -6.02
CA ASP A 7 -18.15 59.90 -6.85
C ASP A 7 -16.78 59.52 -7.42
N ILE A 8 -15.96 60.50 -7.83
CA ILE A 8 -14.62 60.27 -8.38
C ILE A 8 -13.70 59.66 -7.31
N ILE A 9 -13.73 60.19 -6.08
CA ILE A 9 -12.97 59.66 -4.95
C ILE A 9 -13.43 58.23 -4.63
N PHE A 10 -14.74 58.00 -4.58
CA PHE A 10 -15.31 56.68 -4.29
C PHE A 10 -14.95 55.63 -5.37
N ILE A 11 -15.05 55.99 -6.66
CA ILE A 11 -14.64 55.13 -7.78
C ILE A 11 -13.16 54.76 -7.67
N THR A 12 -12.31 55.73 -7.36
CA THR A 12 -10.86 55.51 -7.22
C THR A 12 -10.56 54.56 -6.05
N ASN A 13 -11.23 54.76 -4.91
CA ASN A 13 -11.08 53.89 -3.75
C ASN A 13 -11.54 52.46 -4.04
N LEU A 14 -12.67 52.26 -4.72
CA LEU A 14 -13.14 50.93 -5.11
C LEU A 14 -12.15 50.21 -6.02
N LYS A 15 -11.59 50.90 -7.02
CA LYS A 15 -10.58 50.32 -7.93
C LYS A 15 -9.29 49.93 -7.19
N ASN A 16 -8.86 50.77 -6.24
CA ASN A 16 -7.69 50.47 -5.41
C ASN A 16 -7.92 49.24 -4.52
N ILE A 17 -9.06 49.17 -3.82
CA ILE A 17 -9.45 48.00 -3.01
C ILE A 17 -9.51 46.76 -3.89
N LEU A 18 -10.11 46.86 -5.08
CA LEU A 18 -10.23 45.76 -6.01
C LEU A 18 -8.87 45.22 -6.47
N SER A 19 -7.93 46.11 -6.78
CA SER A 19 -6.57 45.72 -7.15
C SER A 19 -5.87 44.96 -6.02
N GLN A 20 -5.94 45.48 -4.79
CA GLN A 20 -5.37 44.84 -3.61
C GLN A 20 -6.03 43.48 -3.32
N LEU A 21 -7.36 43.39 -3.41
CA LEU A 21 -8.12 42.17 -3.17
C LEU A 21 -7.76 41.09 -4.20
N ASN A 22 -7.72 41.44 -5.49
CA ASN A 22 -7.31 40.52 -6.56
C ASN A 22 -5.89 39.99 -6.37
N PHE A 23 -4.96 40.83 -5.89
CA PHE A 23 -3.58 40.42 -5.65
C PHE A 23 -3.43 39.59 -4.37
N TYR A 24 -3.69 40.16 -3.19
CA TYR A 24 -3.42 39.50 -1.91
C TYR A 24 -4.33 38.29 -1.68
N PHE A 25 -5.64 38.46 -1.91
CA PHE A 25 -6.58 37.38 -1.71
C PHE A 25 -6.50 36.34 -2.84
N GLY A 26 -6.21 36.78 -4.07
CA GLY A 26 -5.91 35.88 -5.18
C GLY A 26 -4.68 35.01 -4.91
N LEU A 27 -3.59 35.59 -4.39
CA LEU A 27 -2.38 34.88 -3.99
C LEU A 27 -2.64 33.89 -2.84
N PHE A 28 -3.40 34.32 -1.84
CA PHE A 28 -3.83 33.45 -0.75
C PHE A 28 -4.59 32.22 -1.28
N ILE A 29 -5.60 32.42 -2.12
CA ILE A 29 -6.36 31.31 -2.72
C ILE A 29 -5.48 30.45 -3.61
N PHE A 30 -4.54 31.04 -4.36
CA PHE A 30 -3.63 30.30 -5.21
C PHE A 30 -2.79 29.31 -4.39
N ILE A 31 -2.13 29.78 -3.33
CA ILE A 31 -1.29 28.95 -2.46
C ILE A 31 -2.15 27.87 -1.78
N PHE A 32 -3.21 28.27 -1.08
CA PHE A 32 -4.06 27.34 -0.34
C PHE A 32 -4.80 26.37 -1.25
N GLY A 33 -5.13 26.79 -2.47
CA GLY A 33 -5.81 25.98 -3.46
C GLY A 33 -4.90 24.94 -4.10
N ILE A 34 -3.65 25.28 -4.43
CA ILE A 34 -2.66 24.32 -4.93
C ILE A 34 -2.29 23.32 -3.84
N VAL A 35 -1.91 23.79 -2.65
CA VAL A 35 -1.55 22.93 -1.52
C VAL A 35 -2.73 22.04 -1.12
N GLY A 36 -3.91 22.64 -0.97
CA GLY A 36 -5.13 21.93 -0.57
C GLY A 36 -5.50 20.83 -1.57
N ASN A 37 -5.67 21.16 -2.86
CA ASN A 37 -6.04 20.15 -3.84
C ASN A 37 -4.97 19.07 -4.02
N THR A 38 -3.67 19.41 -3.94
CA THR A 38 -2.59 18.43 -3.99
C THR A 38 -2.66 17.46 -2.82
N LEU A 39 -2.80 17.96 -1.59
CA LEU A 39 -2.99 17.13 -0.41
C LEU A 39 -4.25 16.27 -0.52
N ASN A 40 -5.36 16.82 -1.03
CA ASN A 40 -6.59 16.06 -1.27
C ASN A 40 -6.32 14.89 -2.23
N ILE A 41 -5.61 15.13 -3.33
CA ILE A 41 -5.24 14.09 -4.30
C ILE A 41 -4.38 13.03 -3.64
N LEU A 42 -3.34 13.40 -2.88
CA LEU A 42 -2.44 12.45 -2.21
C LEU A 42 -3.16 11.59 -1.16
N ILE A 43 -4.08 12.18 -0.40
CA ILE A 43 -4.84 11.45 0.62
C ILE A 43 -5.86 10.52 -0.03
N LEU A 44 -6.68 11.04 -0.94
CA LEU A 44 -7.67 10.26 -1.67
C LEU A 44 -7.02 9.21 -2.59
N SER A 45 -5.72 9.38 -2.85
CA SER A 45 -4.88 8.43 -3.58
C SER A 45 -4.50 7.17 -2.80
N GLN A 46 -4.78 7.10 -1.51
CA GLN A 46 -4.46 5.92 -0.72
C GLN A 46 -5.31 4.73 -1.16
N ARG A 47 -4.69 3.55 -1.28
CA ARG A 47 -5.37 2.32 -1.74
C ARG A 47 -6.58 1.95 -0.88
N THR A 48 -6.57 2.31 0.41
CA THR A 48 -7.69 2.14 1.34
C THR A 48 -8.92 2.94 0.90
N LEU A 49 -8.75 4.16 0.40
CA LEU A 49 -9.83 5.08 0.02
C LEU A 49 -10.26 4.94 -1.44
N ARG A 50 -9.32 4.68 -2.38
CA ARG A 50 -9.62 4.47 -3.83
C ARG A 50 -10.50 3.25 -4.13
N SER A 51 -10.82 2.45 -3.12
CA SER A 51 -11.81 1.37 -3.22
C SER A 51 -13.23 1.89 -3.48
N ASN A 52 -13.53 3.13 -3.09
CA ASN A 52 -14.85 3.76 -3.21
C ASN A 52 -14.99 4.57 -4.52
N SER A 53 -16.08 4.40 -5.26
CA SER A 53 -16.37 5.09 -6.53
C SER A 53 -16.38 6.62 -6.41
N CYS A 54 -17.03 7.15 -5.37
CA CYS A 54 -17.08 8.59 -5.08
C CYS A 54 -15.70 9.21 -4.82
N VAL A 55 -14.77 8.46 -4.22
CA VAL A 55 -13.40 8.93 -3.97
C VAL A 55 -12.65 9.18 -5.29
N ILE A 56 -12.86 8.35 -6.31
CA ILE A 56 -12.26 8.53 -7.64
C ILE A 56 -12.79 9.82 -8.28
N ILE A 57 -14.09 10.09 -8.13
CA ILE A 57 -14.74 11.31 -8.64
C ILE A 57 -14.18 12.56 -7.93
N PHE A 58 -14.02 12.52 -6.60
CA PHE A 58 -13.42 13.62 -5.84
C PHE A 58 -11.95 13.86 -6.18
N LEU A 59 -11.19 12.81 -6.45
CA LEU A 59 -9.81 12.92 -6.90
C LEU A 59 -9.74 13.62 -8.26
N ALA A 60 -10.56 13.19 -9.22
CA ALA A 60 -10.65 13.82 -10.55
C ALA A 60 -11.11 15.29 -10.47
N SER A 61 -12.08 15.60 -9.61
CA SER A 61 -12.54 16.97 -9.36
C SER A 61 -11.44 17.86 -8.78
N SER A 62 -10.61 17.33 -7.86
CA SER A 62 -9.47 18.04 -7.29
C SER A 62 -8.37 18.31 -8.33
N ALA A 63 -8.12 17.35 -9.23
CA ALA A 63 -7.18 17.53 -10.33
C ALA A 63 -7.65 18.61 -11.32
N ALA A 64 -8.94 18.58 -11.73
CA ALA A 64 -9.54 19.64 -12.53
C ALA A 64 -9.51 21.00 -11.80
N GLY A 65 -9.68 20.99 -10.47
CA GLY A 65 -9.61 22.19 -9.64
C GLY A 65 -8.22 22.87 -9.67
N ILE A 66 -7.14 22.08 -9.65
CA ILE A 66 -5.77 22.61 -9.83
C ILE A 66 -5.63 23.29 -11.19
N ILE A 67 -6.13 22.66 -12.26
CA ILE A 67 -6.07 23.23 -13.62
C ILE A 67 -6.85 24.56 -13.68
N ALA A 68 -8.02 24.63 -13.05
CA ALA A 68 -8.83 25.85 -12.97
C ALA A 68 -8.13 26.98 -12.18
N ILE A 69 -7.46 26.64 -11.08
CA ILE A 69 -6.67 27.60 -10.28
C ILE A 69 -5.47 28.11 -11.08
N LEU A 70 -4.70 27.22 -11.69
CA LEU A 70 -3.51 27.58 -12.48
C LEU A 70 -3.87 28.43 -13.70
N SER A 71 -4.91 28.07 -14.45
CA SER A 71 -5.34 28.85 -15.61
C SER A 71 -6.01 30.17 -15.21
N GLY A 72 -6.72 30.21 -14.10
CA GLY A 72 -7.51 31.36 -13.67
C GLY A 72 -6.74 32.41 -12.87
N LEU A 73 -6.15 32.01 -11.74
CA LEU A 73 -5.57 32.93 -10.77
C LEU A 73 -4.16 33.41 -11.14
N THR A 74 -3.40 32.63 -11.91
CA THR A 74 -2.03 32.99 -12.30
C THR A 74 -1.96 34.36 -12.95
N SER A 75 -2.85 34.67 -13.89
CA SER A 75 -2.82 35.99 -14.52
C SER A 75 -3.23 37.13 -13.58
N ARG A 76 -4.06 36.86 -12.57
CA ARG A 76 -4.47 37.89 -11.60
C ARG A 76 -3.34 38.25 -10.67
N VAL A 77 -2.63 37.23 -10.18
CA VAL A 77 -1.42 37.42 -9.36
C VAL A 77 -0.35 38.13 -10.18
N ILE A 78 -0.12 37.69 -11.43
CA ILE A 78 0.87 38.30 -12.34
C ILE A 78 0.50 39.73 -12.70
N SER A 79 -0.79 40.04 -12.95
CA SER A 79 -1.24 41.40 -13.31
C SER A 79 -0.99 42.45 -12.23
N GLY A 80 -0.80 42.03 -10.97
CA GLY A 80 -0.41 42.93 -9.89
C GLY A 80 1.09 43.27 -9.86
N VAL A 81 1.92 42.55 -10.63
CA VAL A 81 3.40 42.67 -10.59
C VAL A 81 3.98 43.01 -11.97
N THR A 82 3.42 42.46 -13.05
CA THR A 82 3.93 42.59 -14.43
C THR A 82 2.78 42.59 -15.44
N VAL A 83 3.09 42.85 -16.71
CA VAL A 83 2.10 42.85 -17.80
C VAL A 83 1.59 41.43 -18.07
N ASP A 84 0.29 41.21 -17.87
CA ASP A 84 -0.39 39.95 -18.20
C ASP A 84 -0.43 39.74 -19.73
N LEU A 85 0.31 38.75 -20.23
CA LEU A 85 0.37 38.41 -21.66
C LEU A 85 -1.00 38.04 -22.24
N SER A 86 -1.92 37.51 -21.44
CA SER A 86 -3.28 37.21 -21.91
C SER A 86 -4.10 38.47 -22.15
N ALA A 87 -3.70 39.62 -21.58
CA ALA A 87 -4.35 40.89 -21.85
C ALA A 87 -3.98 41.47 -23.23
N THR A 88 -2.86 41.04 -23.82
CA THR A 88 -2.34 41.60 -25.09
C THR A 88 -2.34 40.59 -26.24
N ILE A 89 -2.16 39.29 -25.96
CA ILE A 89 -2.03 38.24 -26.98
C ILE A 89 -3.32 37.43 -27.10
N SER A 90 -4.01 37.53 -28.25
CA SER A 90 -5.31 36.92 -28.52
C SER A 90 -5.33 35.40 -28.33
N TRP A 91 -4.33 34.67 -28.87
CA TRP A 91 -4.26 33.21 -28.71
C TRP A 91 -4.11 32.77 -27.25
N ILE A 92 -3.30 33.47 -26.46
CA ILE A 92 -3.11 33.17 -25.03
C ILE A 92 -4.40 33.45 -24.26
N CYS A 93 -5.10 34.55 -24.55
CA CYS A 93 -6.41 34.85 -23.98
C CYS A 93 -7.42 33.71 -24.23
N LYS A 94 -7.53 33.27 -25.49
CA LYS A 94 -8.45 32.20 -25.91
C LYS A 94 -8.13 30.87 -25.25
N LEU A 95 -6.89 30.40 -25.35
CA LEU A 95 -6.46 29.11 -24.80
C LEU A 95 -6.62 29.08 -23.28
N ARG A 96 -6.20 30.14 -22.59
CA ARG A 96 -6.34 30.26 -21.14
C ARG A 96 -7.82 30.26 -20.72
N GLY A 97 -8.64 31.05 -21.41
CA GLY A 97 -10.09 31.10 -21.17
C GLY A 97 -10.71 29.72 -21.37
N PHE A 98 -10.42 29.05 -22.48
CA PHE A 98 -10.88 27.69 -22.75
C PHE A 98 -10.52 26.73 -21.61
N ILE A 99 -9.25 26.66 -21.21
CA ILE A 99 -8.79 25.78 -20.13
C ILE A 99 -9.51 26.10 -18.81
N LEU A 100 -9.64 27.38 -18.45
CA LEU A 100 -10.29 27.81 -17.21
C LEU A 100 -11.76 27.40 -17.16
N TYR A 101 -12.51 27.72 -18.22
CA TYR A 101 -13.95 27.45 -18.26
C TYR A 101 -14.23 25.94 -18.31
N THR A 102 -13.51 25.19 -19.14
CA THR A 102 -13.62 23.73 -19.22
C THR A 102 -13.27 23.05 -17.89
N SER A 103 -12.11 23.38 -17.30
CA SER A 103 -11.70 22.75 -16.04
C SER A 103 -12.65 23.06 -14.88
N ARG A 104 -13.17 24.29 -14.81
CA ARG A 104 -14.18 24.68 -13.81
C ARG A 104 -15.51 23.94 -14.01
N ALA A 105 -15.96 23.80 -15.26
CA ALA A 105 -17.14 23.00 -15.59
C ALA A 105 -16.94 21.54 -15.14
N VAL A 106 -15.81 20.93 -15.48
CA VAL A 106 -15.47 19.57 -15.05
C VAL A 106 -15.49 19.45 -13.52
N THR A 107 -14.85 20.37 -12.78
CA THR A 107 -14.86 20.35 -11.31
C THR A 107 -16.28 20.28 -10.73
N PHE A 108 -17.20 21.13 -11.19
CA PHE A 108 -18.57 21.20 -10.65
C PHE A 108 -19.45 20.04 -11.09
N TRP A 109 -19.38 19.64 -12.37
CA TRP A 109 -20.14 18.50 -12.87
C TRP A 109 -19.67 17.18 -12.25
N LEU A 110 -18.41 17.05 -11.86
CA LEU A 110 -17.92 15.90 -11.09
C LEU A 110 -18.47 15.86 -9.66
N ILE A 111 -18.66 17.00 -8.99
CA ILE A 111 -19.35 17.01 -7.67
C ILE A 111 -20.81 16.57 -7.84
N MET A 112 -21.47 16.95 -8.95
CA MET A 112 -22.79 16.44 -9.28
C MET A 112 -22.80 14.93 -9.52
N LEU A 113 -21.83 14.40 -10.28
CA LEU A 113 -21.68 12.96 -10.48
C LEU A 113 -21.45 12.22 -9.15
N ALA A 114 -20.71 12.81 -8.21
CA ALA A 114 -20.57 12.27 -6.86
C ALA A 114 -21.90 12.22 -6.10
N ALA A 115 -22.78 13.21 -6.27
CA ALA A 115 -24.13 13.19 -5.71
C ALA A 115 -25.01 12.08 -6.32
N ILE A 116 -24.93 11.86 -7.64
CA ILE A 116 -25.60 10.73 -8.30
C ILE A 116 -25.07 9.41 -7.74
N ASP A 117 -23.76 9.25 -7.63
CA ASP A 117 -23.13 8.03 -7.10
C ASP A 117 -23.60 7.73 -5.66
N ARG A 118 -23.67 8.74 -4.80
CA ARG A 118 -24.23 8.60 -3.44
C ARG A 118 -25.71 8.25 -3.44
N TRP A 119 -26.50 8.81 -4.37
CA TRP A 119 -27.91 8.47 -4.52
C TRP A 119 -28.09 7.02 -4.99
N LEU A 120 -27.33 6.56 -5.98
CA LEU A 120 -27.36 5.19 -6.48
C LEU A 120 -27.09 4.19 -5.35
N LEU A 121 -26.11 4.46 -4.48
CA LEU A 121 -25.84 3.62 -3.31
C LEU A 121 -26.96 3.63 -2.26
N SER A 122 -27.69 4.73 -2.13
CA SER A 122 -28.84 4.82 -1.21
C SER A 122 -30.07 4.03 -1.70
N CYS A 123 -30.12 3.64 -2.98
CA CYS A 123 -31.27 2.99 -3.57
C CYS A 123 -31.55 1.61 -2.96
N ARG A 124 -32.84 1.23 -2.92
CA ARG A 124 -33.30 -0.09 -2.45
C ARG A 124 -33.07 -1.19 -3.46
N ASP A 125 -33.16 -0.85 -4.74
CA ASP A 125 -32.91 -1.76 -5.84
C ASP A 125 -31.41 -2.10 -5.94
N ALA A 126 -31.10 -3.40 -5.95
CA ALA A 126 -29.74 -3.89 -6.07
C ALA A 126 -29.11 -3.53 -7.42
N HIS A 127 -29.90 -3.51 -8.50
CA HIS A 127 -29.42 -3.14 -9.82
C HIS A 127 -28.91 -1.69 -9.82
N ARG A 128 -29.71 -0.76 -9.27
CA ARG A 128 -29.34 0.66 -9.14
C ARG A 128 -28.12 0.86 -8.24
N ARG A 129 -27.99 0.13 -7.14
CA ARG A 129 -26.77 0.20 -6.30
C ARG A 129 -25.53 -0.27 -7.05
N ASN A 130 -25.65 -1.33 -7.86
CA ASN A 130 -24.53 -1.86 -8.64
C ASN A 130 -24.06 -0.90 -9.74
N MET A 131 -24.88 0.09 -10.13
CA MET A 131 -24.45 1.15 -11.03
C MET A 131 -23.40 2.08 -10.39
N SER A 132 -23.37 2.21 -9.06
CA SER A 132 -22.28 2.89 -8.33
C SER A 132 -21.04 2.00 -8.33
N SER A 133 -20.29 2.04 -9.43
CA SER A 133 -19.08 1.26 -9.64
C SER A 133 -17.95 2.14 -10.17
N LYS A 134 -16.69 1.72 -9.93
CA LYS A 134 -15.52 2.46 -10.41
C LYS A 134 -15.53 2.65 -11.93
N SER A 135 -15.93 1.61 -12.67
CA SER A 135 -16.02 1.65 -14.13
C SER A 135 -16.99 2.73 -14.60
N ASN A 136 -18.16 2.80 -13.99
CA ASN A 136 -19.14 3.84 -14.33
C ASN A 136 -18.69 5.23 -13.88
N SER A 137 -17.98 5.36 -12.76
CA SER A 137 -17.36 6.62 -12.37
C SER A 137 -16.33 7.10 -13.39
N PHE A 138 -15.44 6.22 -13.87
CA PHE A 138 -14.47 6.58 -14.92
C PHE A 138 -15.16 6.98 -16.24
N ARG A 139 -16.17 6.21 -16.68
CA ARG A 139 -16.98 6.56 -17.85
C ARG A 139 -17.65 7.92 -17.68
N GLY A 140 -18.24 8.19 -16.52
CA GLY A 140 -18.85 9.48 -16.19
C GLY A 140 -17.86 10.63 -16.21
N ILE A 141 -16.66 10.44 -15.67
CA ILE A 141 -15.57 11.45 -15.71
C ILE A 141 -15.20 11.77 -17.16
N ILE A 142 -15.02 10.75 -18.00
CA ILE A 142 -14.67 10.93 -19.42
C ILE A 142 -15.79 11.68 -20.16
N ILE A 143 -17.05 11.25 -19.99
CA ILE A 143 -18.21 11.89 -20.64
C ILE A 143 -18.32 13.36 -20.22
N ILE A 144 -18.25 13.66 -18.92
CA ILE A 144 -18.31 15.05 -18.41
C ILE A 144 -17.17 15.89 -18.98
N THR A 145 -15.96 15.33 -19.07
CA THR A 145 -14.80 16.03 -19.62
C THR A 145 -14.99 16.35 -21.10
N ILE A 146 -15.43 15.38 -21.91
CA ILE A 146 -15.70 15.58 -23.34
C ILE A 146 -16.81 16.60 -23.55
N LEU A 147 -17.93 16.47 -22.83
CA LEU A 147 -19.03 17.42 -22.93
C LEU A 147 -18.60 18.84 -22.53
N SER A 148 -17.77 18.99 -21.49
CA SER A 148 -17.23 20.29 -21.06
C SER A 148 -16.27 20.89 -22.09
N ILE A 149 -15.51 20.06 -22.82
CA ILE A 149 -14.65 20.50 -23.93
C ILE A 149 -15.52 21.02 -25.08
N LEU A 150 -16.54 20.25 -25.47
CA LEU A 150 -17.43 20.62 -26.58
C LEU A 150 -18.21 21.91 -26.26
N ILE A 151 -18.80 21.99 -25.06
CA ILE A 151 -19.60 23.13 -24.57
C ILE A 151 -18.77 24.40 -24.41
N HIS A 152 -17.45 24.36 -24.37
CA HIS A 152 -16.60 25.55 -24.22
C HIS A 152 -15.71 25.82 -25.43
N SER A 153 -15.79 24.99 -26.49
CA SER A 153 -15.03 25.16 -27.72
C SER A 153 -15.31 26.51 -28.41
N GLN A 154 -16.51 27.07 -28.26
CA GLN A 154 -16.88 28.38 -28.78
C GLN A 154 -16.06 29.54 -28.19
N LEU A 155 -15.35 29.33 -27.07
CA LEU A 155 -14.48 30.35 -26.48
C LEU A 155 -13.29 30.73 -27.38
N PHE A 156 -12.82 29.81 -28.23
CA PHE A 156 -11.79 30.11 -29.23
C PHE A 156 -12.25 31.17 -30.24
N TYR A 157 -13.56 31.23 -30.51
CA TYR A 157 -14.15 32.26 -31.34
C TYR A 157 -14.51 33.51 -30.54
N CYS A 158 -15.07 33.33 -29.34
CA CYS A 158 -15.73 34.41 -28.61
C CYS A 158 -14.82 35.29 -27.76
N LEU A 159 -13.69 34.79 -27.29
CA LEU A 159 -12.73 35.58 -26.52
C LEU A 159 -11.74 36.31 -27.43
N ASP A 160 -11.37 37.53 -27.05
CA ASP A 160 -10.27 38.26 -27.66
C ASP A 160 -9.49 39.07 -26.61
N ALA A 161 -8.25 39.42 -26.96
CA ALA A 161 -7.37 40.24 -26.13
C ALA A 161 -7.42 41.72 -26.53
N ASN A 162 -6.83 42.57 -25.70
CA ASN A 162 -6.71 44.01 -25.93
C ASN A 162 -8.06 44.75 -26.13
N LEU A 163 -9.13 44.25 -25.52
CA LEU A 163 -10.44 44.89 -25.56
C LEU A 163 -10.49 46.11 -24.63
N ILE A 164 -11.15 47.17 -25.09
CA ILE A 164 -11.34 48.45 -24.38
C ILE A 164 -12.82 48.54 -23.98
N ASN A 165 -13.13 49.18 -22.83
CA ASN A 165 -14.49 49.32 -22.29
C ASN A 165 -15.17 47.99 -21.87
N THR A 166 -14.39 46.93 -21.67
CA THR A 166 -14.81 45.66 -21.08
C THR A 166 -14.28 45.52 -19.65
N PRO A 167 -14.90 44.66 -18.79
CA PRO A 167 -14.42 44.45 -17.42
C PRO A 167 -12.96 43.95 -17.33
N LEU A 168 -12.52 43.22 -18.36
CA LEU A 168 -11.16 42.70 -18.50
C LEU A 168 -10.67 42.94 -19.93
N LYS A 169 -9.34 43.07 -20.11
CA LYS A 169 -8.72 43.21 -21.44
C LYS A 169 -8.82 41.93 -22.29
N CYS A 170 -8.85 40.77 -21.63
CA CYS A 170 -9.18 39.48 -22.23
C CYS A 170 -10.65 39.17 -21.90
N TYR A 171 -11.55 39.35 -22.86
CA TYR A 171 -12.99 39.26 -22.64
C TYR A 171 -13.75 38.85 -23.91
N THR A 172 -15.07 38.68 -23.81
CA THR A 172 -15.91 38.37 -24.97
C THR A 172 -15.99 39.57 -25.91
N LYS A 173 -15.71 39.35 -27.20
CA LYS A 173 -15.54 40.41 -28.21
C LYS A 173 -16.81 41.15 -28.64
N ASN A 174 -17.97 40.50 -28.53
CA ASN A 174 -19.24 41.07 -28.96
C ASN A 174 -20.39 40.61 -28.05
N ILE A 175 -21.57 41.20 -28.27
CA ILE A 175 -22.73 41.01 -27.41
C ILE A 175 -23.27 39.58 -27.43
N GLU A 176 -23.33 38.97 -28.61
CA GLU A 176 -23.78 37.59 -28.79
C GLU A 176 -22.88 36.61 -28.05
N CYS A 177 -21.56 36.78 -28.17
CA CYS A 177 -20.59 35.97 -27.44
C CYS A 177 -20.67 36.18 -25.93
N ARG A 178 -20.96 37.41 -25.49
CA ARG A 178 -21.18 37.71 -24.07
C ARG A 178 -22.41 36.98 -23.54
N LEU A 179 -23.55 37.10 -24.24
CA LEU A 179 -24.80 36.43 -23.86
C LEU A 179 -24.62 34.92 -23.81
N MET A 180 -24.04 34.34 -24.86
CA MET A 180 -23.76 32.90 -24.92
C MET A 180 -22.87 32.45 -23.76
N ASN A 181 -21.73 33.12 -23.53
CA ASN A 181 -20.81 32.76 -22.46
C ASN A 181 -21.42 32.93 -21.06
N ASP A 182 -22.11 34.05 -20.81
CA ASP A 182 -22.68 34.38 -19.51
C ASP A 182 -23.84 33.41 -19.17
N LEU A 183 -24.71 33.10 -20.14
CA LEU A 183 -25.80 32.14 -19.97
C LEU A 183 -25.30 30.70 -19.84
N THR A 184 -24.36 30.27 -20.68
CA THR A 184 -23.75 28.93 -20.56
C THR A 184 -23.10 28.77 -19.19
N PHE A 185 -22.36 29.77 -18.72
CA PHE A 185 -21.69 29.67 -17.44
C PHE A 185 -22.67 29.73 -16.25
N ALA A 186 -23.63 30.65 -16.26
CA ALA A 186 -24.61 30.74 -15.18
C ALA A 186 -25.51 29.50 -15.12
N ILE A 187 -26.09 29.09 -16.26
CA ILE A 187 -27.09 28.03 -16.31
C ILE A 187 -26.43 26.65 -16.32
N ILE A 188 -25.52 26.39 -17.27
CA ILE A 188 -24.97 25.05 -17.49
C ILE A 188 -23.86 24.72 -16.50
N VAL A 189 -23.00 25.68 -16.15
CA VAL A 189 -21.85 25.39 -15.27
C VAL A 189 -22.22 25.50 -13.78
N ILE A 190 -23.09 26.42 -13.39
CA ILE A 190 -23.43 26.63 -11.97
C ILE A 190 -24.82 26.08 -11.62
N LEU A 191 -25.89 26.61 -12.21
CA LEU A 191 -27.24 26.34 -11.75
C LEU A 191 -27.67 24.89 -11.98
N LEU A 192 -27.44 24.32 -13.17
CA LEU A 192 -27.83 22.94 -13.48
C LEU A 192 -27.14 21.92 -12.55
N PRO A 193 -25.80 21.92 -12.35
CA PRO A 193 -25.16 21.05 -11.38
C PRO A 193 -25.72 21.20 -9.97
N LEU A 194 -25.93 22.43 -9.49
CA LEU A 194 -26.50 22.68 -8.17
C LEU A 194 -27.93 22.12 -8.05
N ILE A 195 -28.78 22.31 -9.05
CA ILE A 195 -30.15 21.77 -9.08
C ILE A 195 -30.11 20.24 -9.02
N PHE A 196 -29.30 19.59 -9.85
CA PHE A 196 -29.17 18.13 -9.84
C PHE A 196 -28.61 17.63 -8.50
N ILE A 197 -27.59 18.28 -7.96
CA ILE A 197 -27.04 17.96 -6.64
C ILE A 197 -28.12 18.03 -5.56
N LEU A 198 -28.96 19.07 -5.57
CA LEU A 198 -30.05 19.23 -4.60
C LEU A 198 -31.08 18.12 -4.75
N ILE A 199 -31.47 17.78 -6.00
CA ILE A 199 -32.42 16.69 -6.29
C ILE A 199 -31.86 15.35 -5.79
N PHE A 200 -30.67 14.95 -6.24
CA PHE A 200 -30.07 13.67 -5.86
C PHE A 200 -29.69 13.63 -4.37
N GLY A 201 -29.26 14.76 -3.79
CA GLY A 201 -29.03 14.91 -2.36
C GLY A 201 -30.29 14.69 -1.54
N TRP A 202 -31.40 15.30 -1.94
CA TRP A 202 -32.72 15.10 -1.31
C TRP A 202 -33.18 13.65 -1.41
N MET A 203 -33.12 13.05 -2.59
CA MET A 203 -33.45 11.63 -2.80
C MET A 203 -32.59 10.71 -1.93
N THR A 204 -31.30 11.02 -1.77
CA THR A 204 -30.38 10.28 -0.90
C THR A 204 -30.83 10.35 0.56
N ILE A 205 -31.24 11.53 1.04
CA ILE A 205 -31.76 11.71 2.41
C ILE A 205 -33.06 10.92 2.61
N LEU A 206 -34.01 10.99 1.67
CA LEU A 206 -35.27 10.26 1.74
C LEU A 206 -35.05 8.74 1.82
N ASN A 207 -34.21 8.20 0.93
CA ASN A 207 -33.87 6.78 0.90
C ASN A 207 -33.18 6.33 2.20
N THR A 208 -32.30 7.18 2.74
CA THR A 208 -31.56 6.89 3.98
C THR A 208 -32.49 6.90 5.20
N ARG A 209 -33.43 7.87 5.29
CA ARG A 209 -34.43 7.95 6.37
C ARG A 209 -35.41 6.77 6.31
N SER A 210 -35.93 6.46 5.12
CA SER A 210 -36.85 5.34 4.92
C SER A 210 -36.21 3.97 5.20
N THR A 211 -34.90 3.85 5.05
CA THR A 211 -34.14 2.65 5.44
C THR A 211 -33.85 2.61 6.94
N ARG A 212 -33.71 3.76 7.61
CA ARG A 212 -33.51 3.84 9.07
C ARG A 212 -34.79 3.50 9.85
N ASN A 213 -35.95 3.98 9.40
CA ASN A 213 -37.24 3.75 10.06
C ASN A 213 -37.74 2.29 9.97
N ARG A 214 -37.11 1.44 9.16
CA ARG A 214 -37.42 -0.01 9.05
C ARG A 214 -36.52 -0.89 9.93
N VAL A 215 -35.54 -0.31 10.62
CA VAL A 215 -34.53 -1.02 11.44
C VAL A 215 -34.73 -0.71 12.93
N GLU A 216 -35.87 -0.15 13.34
CA GLU A 216 -36.28 -0.22 14.75
C GLU A 216 -36.54 -1.68 15.16
N PRO A 217 -36.18 -2.08 16.40
CA PRO A 217 -36.01 -3.48 16.72
C PRO A 217 -37.36 -4.17 16.86
N MET A 218 -37.59 -5.22 16.08
CA MET A 218 -38.47 -6.31 16.51
C MET A 218 -37.82 -6.95 17.76
N THR A 219 -38.19 -6.47 18.94
CA THR A 219 -37.95 -7.15 20.22
C THR A 219 -38.98 -8.25 20.40
N ILE A 220 -38.81 -9.37 19.70
CA ILE A 220 -39.52 -10.63 20.03
C ILE A 220 -38.55 -11.82 19.83
N ILE A 221 -38.13 -12.36 20.98
CA ILE A 221 -37.67 -13.74 21.27
C ILE A 221 -36.24 -14.18 20.83
N ASN A 222 -35.34 -14.17 21.81
CA ASN A 222 -34.25 -15.13 22.11
C ASN A 222 -33.44 -15.78 20.97
N GLN A 223 -32.76 -14.99 20.13
CA GLN A 223 -31.44 -15.37 19.58
C GLN A 223 -30.56 -14.12 19.40
N PRO A 224 -29.30 -14.08 19.90
CA PRO A 224 -28.41 -12.95 19.69
C PRO A 224 -27.86 -13.03 18.26
N ILE A 225 -28.61 -12.53 17.29
CA ILE A 225 -28.18 -12.43 15.89
C ILE A 225 -26.99 -11.45 15.85
N LYS A 226 -25.78 -11.99 15.62
CA LYS A 226 -24.53 -11.24 15.44
C LYS A 226 -24.58 -10.36 14.18
N ILE A 227 -25.16 -9.16 14.28
CA ILE A 227 -25.11 -8.16 13.22
C ILE A 227 -23.63 -7.77 12.98
N SER A 228 -23.11 -8.07 11.79
CA SER A 228 -21.67 -8.01 11.48
C SER A 228 -21.08 -6.59 11.56
N THR A 229 -19.98 -6.47 12.30
CA THR A 229 -19.17 -5.24 12.50
C THR A 229 -18.71 -4.60 11.18
N THR A 230 -18.55 -5.40 10.12
CA THR A 230 -18.16 -4.98 8.77
C THR A 230 -19.23 -4.15 8.04
N LYS A 231 -20.52 -4.55 8.10
CA LYS A 231 -21.62 -3.75 7.52
C LYS A 231 -21.80 -2.43 8.27
N LYS A 232 -21.59 -2.44 9.60
CA LYS A 232 -21.61 -1.23 10.45
C LYS A 232 -20.49 -0.25 10.09
N ARG A 233 -19.31 -0.76 9.69
CA ARG A 233 -18.15 0.06 9.30
C ARG A 233 -18.29 0.67 7.90
N SER A 234 -18.69 -0.08 6.88
CA SER A 234 -18.95 0.46 5.53
C SER A 234 -20.01 1.56 5.57
N LYS A 235 -21.11 1.30 6.28
CA LYS A 235 -22.19 2.29 6.49
C LYS A 235 -21.69 3.57 7.17
N LYS A 236 -20.71 3.46 8.09
CA LYS A 236 -20.08 4.62 8.74
C LYS A 236 -19.17 5.39 7.79
N THR A 237 -18.39 4.72 6.93
CA THR A 237 -17.57 5.40 5.91
C THR A 237 -18.44 6.09 4.87
N ASP A 238 -19.47 5.43 4.35
CA ASP A 238 -20.41 6.03 3.38
C ASP A 238 -21.19 7.20 3.98
N GLN A 239 -21.58 7.10 5.26
CA GLN A 239 -22.18 8.22 5.99
C GLN A 239 -21.22 9.41 6.10
N ARG A 240 -19.92 9.17 6.33
CA ARG A 240 -18.91 10.25 6.42
C ARG A 240 -18.66 10.88 5.05
N LEU A 241 -18.56 10.08 3.98
CA LEU A 241 -18.45 10.59 2.61
C LEU A 241 -19.69 11.40 2.20
N LEU A 242 -20.88 10.97 2.62
CA LEU A 242 -22.12 11.72 2.42
C LEU A 242 -22.12 13.04 3.19
N ILE A 243 -21.63 13.06 4.44
CA ILE A 243 -21.49 14.31 5.21
C ILE A 243 -20.47 15.25 4.53
N MET A 244 -19.32 14.73 4.09
CA MET A 244 -18.32 15.51 3.35
C MET A 244 -18.93 16.13 2.10
N LEU A 245 -19.63 15.32 1.30
CA LEU A 245 -20.31 15.80 0.10
C LEU A 245 -21.35 16.88 0.43
N PHE A 246 -22.18 16.65 1.45
CA PHE A 246 -23.23 17.61 1.83
C PHE A 246 -22.65 18.96 2.26
N VAL A 247 -21.58 18.95 3.08
CA VAL A 247 -20.89 20.17 3.49
C VAL A 247 -20.25 20.85 2.28
N GLN A 248 -19.57 20.10 1.41
CA GLN A 248 -19.00 20.65 0.17
C GLN A 248 -20.05 21.30 -0.72
N VAL A 249 -21.23 20.68 -0.86
CA VAL A 249 -22.34 21.20 -1.67
C VAL A 249 -22.88 22.52 -1.12
N ILE A 250 -23.04 22.63 0.20
CA ILE A 250 -23.51 23.87 0.84
C ILE A 250 -22.54 25.00 0.54
N PHE A 251 -21.25 24.79 0.81
CA PHE A 251 -20.24 25.82 0.54
C PHE A 251 -20.09 26.10 -0.95
N LEU A 252 -20.21 25.09 -1.82
CA LEU A 252 -20.17 25.26 -3.26
C LEU A 252 -21.29 26.21 -3.69
N ALA A 253 -22.53 25.94 -3.26
CA ALA A 253 -23.68 26.79 -3.55
C ALA A 253 -23.45 28.23 -3.06
N ILE A 254 -23.07 28.41 -1.78
CA ILE A 254 -22.81 29.73 -1.18
C ILE A 254 -21.80 30.53 -2.00
N PHE A 255 -20.71 29.88 -2.42
CA PHE A 255 -19.61 30.58 -3.09
C PHE A 255 -19.76 30.69 -4.61
N THR A 256 -20.63 29.91 -5.27
CA THR A 256 -20.84 30.00 -6.73
C THR A 256 -22.13 30.69 -7.14
N LEU A 257 -23.19 30.65 -6.33
CA LEU A 257 -24.46 31.33 -6.64
C LEU A 257 -24.31 32.84 -6.89
N PRO A 258 -23.50 33.59 -6.12
CA PRO A 258 -23.33 35.03 -6.37
C PRO A 258 -22.86 35.33 -7.80
N LEU A 259 -21.98 34.49 -8.36
CA LEU A 259 -21.47 34.70 -9.71
C LEU A 259 -22.53 34.39 -10.77
N ALA A 260 -23.33 33.34 -10.59
CA ALA A 260 -24.43 33.04 -11.50
C ALA A 260 -25.48 34.15 -11.50
N LEU A 261 -25.85 34.65 -10.32
CA LEU A 261 -26.80 35.76 -10.18
C LEU A 261 -26.26 37.05 -10.80
N GLN A 262 -24.98 37.36 -10.58
CA GLN A 262 -24.35 38.53 -11.19
C GLN A 262 -24.35 38.43 -12.72
N LYS A 263 -24.06 37.25 -13.29
CA LYS A 263 -24.06 37.02 -14.75
C LYS A 263 -25.46 37.16 -15.35
N LEU A 264 -26.48 36.62 -14.69
CA LEU A 264 -27.88 36.80 -15.09
C LEU A 264 -28.31 38.26 -15.00
N TYR A 265 -27.99 38.94 -13.89
CA TYR A 265 -28.26 40.37 -13.74
C TYR A 265 -27.60 41.20 -14.85
N ALA A 266 -26.32 40.96 -15.14
CA ALA A 266 -25.58 41.64 -16.18
C ALA A 266 -26.15 41.39 -17.59
N THR A 267 -26.78 40.23 -17.80
CA THR A 267 -27.47 39.85 -19.03
C THR A 267 -28.84 40.55 -19.16
N PHE A 268 -29.65 40.53 -18.11
CA PHE A 268 -30.99 41.14 -18.13
C PHE A 268 -30.98 42.67 -18.10
N THR A 269 -29.91 43.27 -17.59
CA THR A 269 -29.75 44.74 -17.53
C THR A 269 -28.85 45.29 -18.65
N LEU A 270 -28.57 44.49 -19.67
CA LEU A 270 -27.60 44.82 -20.71
C LEU A 270 -27.97 46.07 -21.53
N ASN A 271 -29.27 46.27 -21.78
CA ASN A 271 -29.79 47.42 -22.54
C ASN A 271 -30.17 48.62 -21.64
N ILE A 272 -29.95 48.51 -20.33
CA ILE A 272 -30.25 49.58 -19.39
C ILE A 272 -29.00 50.48 -19.30
N PRO A 273 -29.10 51.79 -19.59
CA PRO A 273 -27.96 52.70 -19.47
C PRO A 273 -27.53 52.83 -18.00
N LYS A 274 -26.22 52.74 -17.75
CA LYS A 274 -25.63 52.74 -16.41
C LYS A 274 -24.65 53.89 -16.24
N SER A 275 -24.64 54.52 -15.06
CA SER A 275 -23.65 55.54 -14.73
C SER A 275 -22.26 54.93 -14.52
N THR A 276 -21.19 55.72 -14.61
CA THR A 276 -19.82 55.26 -14.35
C THR A 276 -19.65 54.69 -12.94
N LEU A 277 -20.31 55.29 -11.96
CA LEU A 277 -20.35 54.80 -10.59
C LEU A 277 -21.01 53.42 -10.52
N GLN A 278 -22.17 53.25 -11.14
CA GLN A 278 -22.88 51.98 -11.17
C GLN A 278 -22.06 50.87 -11.86
N MET A 279 -21.44 51.15 -13.00
CA MET A 279 -20.55 50.18 -13.68
C MET A 279 -19.37 49.77 -12.79
N THR A 280 -18.81 50.70 -12.02
CA THR A 280 -17.70 50.43 -11.10
C THR A 280 -18.15 49.54 -9.94
N ILE A 281 -19.34 49.79 -9.38
CA ILE A 281 -19.93 48.94 -8.31
C ILE A 281 -20.23 47.54 -8.85
N GLU A 282 -20.79 47.43 -10.05
CA GLU A 282 -21.09 46.14 -10.67
C GLU A 282 -19.85 45.31 -10.97
N ASP A 283 -18.75 45.94 -11.43
CA ASP A 283 -17.46 45.26 -11.62
C ASP A 283 -16.88 44.81 -10.26
N PHE A 284 -16.98 45.65 -9.22
CA PHE A 284 -16.56 45.27 -7.88
C PHE A 284 -17.31 44.02 -7.37
N ILE A 285 -18.64 43.98 -7.52
CA ILE A 285 -19.47 42.82 -7.15
C ILE A 285 -19.10 41.59 -7.99
N TYR A 286 -18.90 41.75 -9.31
CA TYR A 286 -18.48 40.68 -10.20
C TYR A 286 -17.17 40.04 -9.71
N GLN A 287 -16.18 40.86 -9.36
CA GLN A 287 -14.86 40.38 -8.96
C GLN A 287 -14.90 39.65 -7.62
N ILE A 288 -15.67 40.16 -6.64
CA ILE A 288 -15.93 39.44 -5.38
C ILE A 288 -16.57 38.09 -5.66
N ALA A 289 -17.67 38.07 -6.42
CA ALA A 289 -18.40 36.84 -6.74
C ALA A 289 -17.49 35.83 -7.48
N LEU A 290 -16.63 36.33 -8.35
CA LEU A 290 -15.68 35.52 -9.10
C LEU A 290 -14.57 34.93 -8.23
N ILE A 291 -14.07 35.70 -7.28
CA ILE A 291 -13.11 35.21 -6.27
C ILE A 291 -13.74 34.14 -5.38
N CYS A 292 -15.00 34.29 -4.98
CA CYS A 292 -15.73 33.26 -4.25
C CYS A 292 -15.71 31.92 -5.02
N THR A 293 -15.87 31.95 -6.34
CA THR A 293 -15.81 30.70 -7.13
C THR A 293 -14.43 30.04 -7.15
N TYR A 294 -13.33 30.79 -7.01
CA TYR A 294 -12.00 30.20 -6.84
C TYR A 294 -11.82 29.63 -5.43
N PHE A 295 -12.36 30.31 -4.42
CA PHE A 295 -12.38 29.80 -3.05
C PHE A 295 -13.13 28.46 -2.96
N ALA A 296 -14.26 28.35 -3.67
CA ALA A 296 -15.01 27.09 -3.80
C ALA A 296 -14.18 25.95 -4.41
N THR A 297 -13.26 26.26 -5.34
CA THR A 297 -12.34 25.29 -5.94
C THR A 297 -11.16 24.96 -5.02
N ALA A 298 -10.76 25.85 -4.11
CA ALA A 298 -9.63 25.67 -3.20
C ALA A 298 -9.98 24.93 -1.90
N MET A 299 -11.24 24.99 -1.45
CA MET A 299 -11.70 24.44 -0.17
C MET A 299 -11.79 22.90 -0.01
N PRO A 300 -11.84 22.04 -1.06
CA PRO A 300 -12.19 20.62 -0.90
C PRO A 300 -11.39 19.86 0.16
N PHE A 301 -10.07 20.04 0.23
CA PHE A 301 -9.22 19.40 1.23
C PHE A 301 -9.56 19.80 2.67
N TYR A 302 -9.74 21.10 2.91
CA TYR A 302 -9.99 21.62 4.25
C TYR A 302 -11.36 21.16 4.75
N ILE A 303 -12.37 21.20 3.89
CA ILE A 303 -13.69 20.64 4.20
C ILE A 303 -13.59 19.15 4.47
N ASN A 304 -12.88 18.40 3.61
CA ASN A 304 -12.73 16.95 3.76
C ASN A 304 -12.01 16.57 5.05
N THR A 305 -11.03 17.36 5.48
CA THR A 305 -10.28 17.13 6.72
C THR A 305 -11.12 17.40 7.97
N LEU A 306 -11.93 18.47 7.93
CA LEU A 306 -12.80 18.85 9.04
C LEU A 306 -14.01 17.92 9.16
N SER A 307 -14.67 17.63 8.05
CA SER A 307 -15.94 16.88 7.99
C SER A 307 -15.77 15.36 7.81
N GLY A 308 -14.64 14.89 7.26
CA GLY A 308 -14.36 13.48 6.99
C GLY A 308 -14.04 12.62 8.21
N GLY A 309 -13.92 13.24 9.39
CA GLY A 309 -13.78 12.56 10.67
C GLY A 309 -12.50 11.70 10.78
N TYR A 310 -12.59 10.60 11.54
CA TYR A 310 -11.44 9.72 11.81
C TYR A 310 -10.82 9.11 10.54
N VAL A 311 -11.63 8.81 9.52
CA VAL A 311 -11.16 8.11 8.29
C VAL A 311 -10.20 9.00 7.50
N PHE A 312 -10.61 10.24 7.20
CA PHE A 312 -9.76 11.16 6.43
C PHE A 312 -8.54 11.64 7.24
N ARG A 313 -8.71 11.93 8.54
CA ARG A 313 -7.58 12.34 9.41
C ARG A 313 -6.55 11.24 9.58
N LYS A 314 -6.98 9.99 9.73
CA LYS A 314 -6.08 8.84 9.77
C LYS A 314 -5.30 8.68 8.47
N ALA A 315 -5.95 8.84 7.33
CA ALA A 315 -5.27 8.82 6.04
C ALA A 315 -4.20 9.94 5.95
N MET A 316 -4.48 11.15 6.45
CA MET A 316 -3.44 12.18 6.56
C MET A 316 -2.26 11.77 7.44
N TYR A 317 -2.51 11.18 8.61
CA TYR A 317 -1.44 10.73 9.50
C TYR A 317 -0.58 9.64 8.86
N THR A 318 -1.20 8.71 8.13
CA THR A 318 -0.46 7.70 7.35
C THR A 318 0.42 8.35 6.29
N LEU A 319 -0.10 9.34 5.54
CA LEU A 319 0.66 10.07 4.53
C LEU A 319 1.85 10.83 5.16
N LYS A 320 1.62 11.52 6.27
CA LYS A 320 2.66 12.22 7.04
C LYS A 320 3.78 11.25 7.43
N ASN A 321 3.42 10.09 7.98
CA ASN A 321 4.40 9.09 8.39
C ASN A 321 5.16 8.52 7.20
N SER A 322 4.51 8.28 6.06
CA SER A 322 5.18 7.84 4.83
C SER A 322 6.15 8.88 4.27
N ILE A 323 5.81 10.18 4.33
CA ILE A 323 6.69 11.26 3.89
C ILE A 323 7.88 11.43 4.85
N ILE A 324 7.66 11.34 6.16
CA ILE A 324 8.74 11.37 7.16
C ILE A 324 9.70 10.19 6.92
N GLN A 325 9.17 9.01 6.63
CA GLN A 325 10.00 7.86 6.25
C GLN A 325 10.83 8.15 5.00
N ILE A 326 10.27 8.77 3.95
CA ILE A 326 11.01 9.16 2.73
C ILE A 326 12.08 10.22 3.00
N VAL A 327 11.81 11.22 3.84
CA VAL A 327 12.76 12.31 4.16
C VAL A 327 13.89 11.82 5.07
N ILE A 328 13.62 10.85 5.95
CA ILE A 328 14.64 10.22 6.78
C ILE A 328 15.43 9.17 5.99
N TYR A 329 14.89 8.65 4.88
CA TYR A 329 15.56 7.71 3.97
C TYR A 329 16.41 8.43 2.92
N GLN A 330 17.44 9.15 3.37
CA GLN A 330 18.69 9.17 2.60
C GLN A 330 19.45 7.88 2.92
N PRO A 331 20.04 7.20 1.92
CA PRO A 331 20.75 5.96 2.14
C PRO A 331 22.04 6.23 2.89
N THR A 332 21.99 6.30 4.23
CA THR A 332 23.19 6.10 5.03
C THR A 332 23.51 4.62 4.97
N ALA A 333 24.53 4.31 4.18
CA ALA A 333 25.37 3.14 4.39
C ALA A 333 25.60 2.94 5.90
N ASN A 334 25.51 1.68 6.34
CA ASN A 334 25.71 1.16 7.70
C ASN A 334 24.46 1.11 8.59
N ALA A 335 23.73 -0.02 8.50
CA ALA A 335 23.18 -0.59 9.74
C ALA A 335 24.35 -0.78 10.71
N THR A 336 24.43 0.07 11.73
CA THR A 336 25.50 0.00 12.72
C THR A 336 25.37 -1.31 13.49
N TRP A 337 26.50 -1.90 13.88
CA TRP A 337 26.52 -3.17 14.60
C TRP A 337 25.65 -3.12 15.88
N SER A 338 25.63 -1.97 16.57
CA SER A 338 24.82 -1.75 17.76
C SER A 338 23.32 -1.98 17.55
N ARG A 339 22.77 -1.69 16.37
CA ARG A 339 21.35 -1.98 16.09
C ARG A 339 21.11 -3.47 15.88
N VAL A 340 21.96 -4.12 15.08
CA VAL A 340 21.90 -5.56 14.83
C VAL A 340 22.04 -6.35 16.14
N GLU A 341 22.93 -5.90 17.02
CA GLU A 341 23.17 -6.47 18.34
C GLU A 341 21.91 -6.43 19.23
N GLN A 342 21.21 -5.29 19.29
CA GLN A 342 19.97 -5.14 20.07
C GLN A 342 18.82 -5.99 19.53
N ASP A 343 18.69 -6.07 18.21
CA ASP A 343 17.67 -6.89 17.58
C ASP A 343 17.93 -8.37 17.91
N LEU A 344 19.18 -8.84 17.78
CA LEU A 344 19.60 -10.20 18.15
C LEU A 344 19.36 -10.53 19.63
N LEU A 345 19.65 -9.59 20.54
CA LEU A 345 19.39 -9.78 21.97
C LEU A 345 17.91 -9.92 22.28
N THR A 346 17.08 -9.12 21.61
CA THR A 346 15.62 -9.17 21.75
C THR A 346 15.09 -10.55 21.33
N VAL A 347 15.56 -11.07 20.18
CA VAL A 347 15.21 -12.42 19.73
C VAL A 347 15.66 -13.48 20.73
N ASN A 348 16.93 -13.40 21.15
CA ASN A 348 17.50 -14.39 22.05
C ASN A 348 16.74 -14.45 23.39
N THR A 349 16.42 -13.29 23.97
CA THR A 349 15.64 -13.16 25.20
C THR A 349 14.26 -13.76 25.03
N TYR A 350 13.60 -13.44 23.92
CA TYR A 350 12.30 -13.99 23.59
C TYR A 350 12.34 -15.53 23.44
N LEU A 351 13.31 -16.08 22.70
CA LEU A 351 13.46 -17.52 22.52
C LEU A 351 13.75 -18.25 23.85
N HIS A 352 14.57 -17.65 24.73
CA HIS A 352 14.72 -18.21 26.08
C HIS A 352 13.43 -18.18 26.89
N SER A 353 12.61 -17.13 26.75
CA SER A 353 11.30 -17.06 27.42
C SER A 353 10.32 -18.14 26.95
N GLU A 354 10.45 -18.61 25.70
CA GLU A 354 9.73 -19.76 25.15
C GLU A 354 10.34 -21.11 25.53
N GLY A 355 11.40 -21.10 26.34
CA GLY A 355 12.03 -22.28 26.90
C GLY A 355 13.15 -22.88 26.05
N TYR A 356 13.54 -22.29 24.92
CA TYR A 356 14.70 -22.73 24.14
C TYR A 356 15.99 -22.48 24.93
N THR A 357 16.92 -23.44 24.93
CA THR A 357 18.12 -23.41 25.81
C THR A 357 19.44 -23.31 25.06
N LYS A 358 19.45 -23.69 23.78
CA LYS A 358 20.55 -23.50 22.85
C LYS A 358 19.95 -22.68 21.70
N ILE A 359 20.62 -21.63 21.21
CA ILE A 359 20.13 -20.74 20.14
C ILE A 359 21.33 -20.44 19.25
N GLY A 360 21.20 -20.27 17.94
CA GLY A 360 22.35 -19.97 17.10
C GLY A 360 21.93 -19.51 15.72
N LEU A 361 22.91 -19.07 14.95
CA LEU A 361 22.69 -18.11 13.88
C LEU A 361 23.14 -18.64 12.53
N ILE A 362 22.39 -18.34 11.49
CA ILE A 362 22.80 -18.58 10.10
C ILE A 362 22.79 -17.25 9.37
N GLY A 363 23.90 -16.96 8.71
CA GLY A 363 24.10 -15.73 7.98
C GLY A 363 24.48 -16.00 6.53
N PHE A 364 23.80 -15.33 5.60
CA PHE A 364 24.08 -15.37 4.16
C PHE A 364 24.76 -14.07 3.72
N CYS A 365 25.78 -14.15 2.86
CA CYS A 365 26.52 -12.97 2.38
C CYS A 365 27.05 -12.12 3.55
N TRP A 366 26.65 -10.85 3.61
CA TRP A 366 26.94 -9.93 4.72
C TRP A 366 26.41 -10.44 6.07
N GLY A 367 25.33 -11.21 6.06
CA GLY A 367 24.81 -11.88 7.24
C GLY A 367 25.79 -12.89 7.82
N GLY A 368 26.64 -13.52 7.00
CA GLY A 368 27.66 -14.47 7.47
C GLY A 368 28.69 -13.81 8.40
N LEU A 369 29.13 -12.59 8.06
CA LEU A 369 29.97 -11.76 8.93
C LEU A 369 29.24 -11.38 10.23
N ARG A 370 27.96 -11.03 10.15
CA ARG A 370 27.16 -10.69 11.35
C ARG A 370 26.97 -11.89 12.27
N ALA A 371 26.76 -13.09 11.71
CA ALA A 371 26.69 -14.33 12.46
C ALA A 371 28.02 -14.64 13.17
N MET A 372 29.16 -14.47 12.48
CA MET A 372 30.50 -14.62 13.08
C MET A 372 30.72 -13.64 14.23
N LYS A 373 30.35 -12.37 14.03
CA LYS A 373 30.49 -11.34 15.06
C LYS A 373 29.59 -11.57 16.28
N ALA A 374 28.34 -12.03 16.06
CA ALA A 374 27.40 -12.34 17.13
C ALA A 374 27.85 -13.56 17.96
N CYS A 375 28.51 -14.52 17.33
CA CYS A 375 29.07 -15.72 17.97
C CYS A 375 30.40 -15.48 18.71
N GLY A 376 30.89 -14.23 18.72
CA GLY A 376 32.06 -13.81 19.48
C GLY A 376 31.73 -12.80 20.58
N ASN A 377 32.77 -12.38 21.31
CA ASN A 377 32.71 -11.31 22.31
C ASN A 377 33.16 -9.93 21.77
N GLY A 378 33.54 -9.85 20.49
CA GLY A 378 34.35 -8.77 19.92
C GLY A 378 33.68 -7.42 19.77
N ASN A 379 33.78 -6.62 20.84
CA ASN A 379 33.28 -5.23 20.95
C ASN A 379 31.74 -5.11 21.00
N ASN A 380 31.07 -6.15 21.49
CA ASN A 380 29.64 -6.09 21.82
C ASN A 380 29.47 -5.29 23.12
N VAL A 381 28.61 -4.26 23.12
CA VAL A 381 28.33 -3.46 24.32
C VAL A 381 27.37 -4.21 25.26
N SER A 382 26.63 -5.18 24.72
CA SER A 382 25.47 -5.79 25.36
C SER A 382 25.73 -7.19 25.95
N TRP A 383 26.81 -7.88 25.58
CA TRP A 383 27.19 -9.16 26.20
C TRP A 383 28.70 -9.48 26.18
N THR A 384 29.20 -10.02 27.28
CA THR A 384 30.58 -10.50 27.45
C THR A 384 30.79 -11.94 26.97
N ASN A 385 29.74 -12.77 27.04
CA ASN A 385 29.69 -14.09 26.44
C ASN A 385 28.58 -14.13 25.41
N THR A 386 28.85 -14.70 24.23
CA THR A 386 27.82 -14.83 23.20
C THR A 386 26.61 -15.58 23.74
N PRO A 387 25.39 -15.09 23.49
CA PRO A 387 24.18 -15.81 23.84
C PRO A 387 23.90 -16.99 22.89
N PHE A 388 24.70 -17.13 21.84
CA PHE A 388 24.53 -18.14 20.80
C PHE A 388 25.42 -19.36 21.03
N PHE A 389 24.89 -20.54 20.79
CA PHE A 389 25.51 -21.86 20.95
C PHE A 389 26.33 -22.29 19.72
N THR A 390 25.97 -21.82 18.52
CA THR A 390 26.74 -22.05 17.27
C THR A 390 26.39 -21.00 16.22
N GLY A 391 27.21 -20.90 15.17
CA GLY A 391 26.96 -20.04 14.01
C GLY A 391 27.22 -20.72 12.67
N ILE A 392 26.63 -20.21 11.60
CA ILE A 392 26.85 -20.67 10.23
C ILE A 392 27.00 -19.46 9.32
N SER A 393 28.04 -19.45 8.50
CA SER A 393 28.28 -18.44 7.48
C SER A 393 28.24 -19.09 6.10
N ILE A 394 27.21 -18.75 5.32
CA ILE A 394 27.03 -19.24 3.95
C ILE A 394 27.38 -18.11 2.98
N HIS A 395 28.37 -18.37 2.11
CA HIS A 395 29.02 -17.40 1.21
C HIS A 395 29.27 -16.06 1.92
N GLY A 396 29.89 -16.13 3.12
CA GLY A 396 30.13 -14.98 3.98
C GLY A 396 31.00 -13.93 3.30
N SER A 397 30.50 -12.71 3.17
CA SER A 397 31.26 -11.59 2.61
C SER A 397 32.02 -10.86 3.71
N GLN A 398 33.27 -10.50 3.45
CA GLN A 398 34.15 -9.74 4.36
C GLN A 398 34.42 -10.42 5.73
N LEU A 399 34.48 -11.75 5.76
CA LEU A 399 35.00 -12.46 6.93
C LEU A 399 36.44 -12.02 7.22
N ASN A 400 36.78 -11.84 8.50
CA ASN A 400 38.06 -11.27 8.90
C ASN A 400 38.61 -11.94 10.18
N VAL A 401 39.94 -11.92 10.33
CA VAL A 401 40.67 -12.51 11.46
C VAL A 401 40.30 -11.88 12.82
N PRO A 402 40.12 -10.55 12.95
CA PRO A 402 39.66 -9.95 14.20
C PRO A 402 38.37 -10.57 14.77
N ASP A 403 37.34 -10.74 13.94
CA ASP A 403 36.08 -11.37 14.36
C ASP A 403 36.23 -12.89 14.62
N ALA A 404 37.18 -13.56 13.97
CA ALA A 404 37.51 -14.96 14.27
C ALA A 404 38.26 -15.13 15.62
N ASN A 405 39.13 -14.17 15.98
CA ASN A 405 39.89 -14.19 17.23
C ASN A 405 38.99 -14.11 18.47
N VAL A 406 37.88 -13.42 18.36
CA VAL A 406 36.91 -13.16 19.43
C VAL A 406 35.76 -14.16 19.45
N LEU A 407 35.74 -15.10 18.50
CA LEU A 407 34.71 -16.13 18.41
C LEU A 407 34.76 -17.07 19.63
N GLN A 408 33.59 -17.38 20.20
CA GLN A 408 33.46 -18.15 21.44
C GLN A 408 32.78 -19.51 21.24
N VAL A 409 32.13 -19.72 20.10
CA VAL A 409 31.41 -20.96 19.77
C VAL A 409 31.81 -21.49 18.39
N PRO A 410 31.69 -22.81 18.14
CA PRO A 410 32.02 -23.37 16.83
C PRO A 410 31.15 -22.78 15.72
N MET A 411 31.66 -22.81 14.49
CA MET A 411 30.92 -22.38 13.31
C MET A 411 31.13 -23.27 12.09
N LEU A 412 30.14 -23.30 11.21
CA LEU A 412 30.24 -23.86 9.86
C LEU A 412 30.41 -22.74 8.83
N PHE A 413 31.41 -22.87 7.97
CA PHE A 413 31.68 -21.93 6.89
C PHE A 413 31.49 -22.61 5.53
N ILE A 414 30.63 -22.04 4.69
CA ILE A 414 30.37 -22.50 3.32
C ILE A 414 30.76 -21.39 2.36
N ARG A 415 31.57 -21.68 1.34
CA ARG A 415 31.94 -20.71 0.29
C ARG A 415 31.65 -21.20 -1.13
N ALA A 416 31.34 -20.26 -2.00
CA ALA A 416 31.42 -20.42 -3.44
C ALA A 416 32.88 -20.36 -3.92
N GLY A 417 33.15 -20.81 -5.15
CA GLY A 417 34.50 -20.88 -5.71
C GLY A 417 35.15 -19.51 -5.86
N ASN A 418 34.35 -18.51 -6.23
CA ASN A 418 34.76 -17.11 -6.39
C ASN A 418 34.71 -16.27 -5.10
N ASP A 419 34.39 -16.87 -3.95
CA ASP A 419 34.50 -16.20 -2.65
C ASP A 419 35.94 -16.24 -2.12
N PRO A 420 36.34 -15.31 -1.22
CA PRO A 420 37.64 -15.36 -0.54
C PRO A 420 37.88 -16.69 0.20
N SER A 421 39.15 -17.11 0.28
CA SER A 421 39.55 -18.34 1.00
C SER A 421 39.29 -18.24 2.51
N PHE A 422 39.00 -19.38 3.14
CA PHE A 422 38.86 -19.48 4.59
C PHE A 422 40.18 -19.69 5.33
N ASP A 423 41.32 -19.88 4.64
CA ASP A 423 42.58 -20.32 5.28
C ASP A 423 43.00 -19.47 6.49
N SER A 424 42.89 -18.15 6.40
CA SER A 424 43.22 -17.25 7.52
C SER A 424 42.25 -17.37 8.70
N ILE A 425 40.98 -17.71 8.43
CA ILE A 425 39.97 -17.95 9.46
C ILE A 425 40.19 -19.34 10.07
N THR A 426 40.43 -20.37 9.25
CA THR A 426 40.70 -21.74 9.68
C THR A 426 41.94 -21.81 10.58
N ALA A 427 43.04 -21.16 10.20
CA ALA A 427 44.28 -21.14 11.00
C ALA A 427 44.08 -20.56 12.42
N VAL A 428 43.17 -19.59 12.57
CA VAL A 428 42.82 -18.99 13.86
C VAL A 428 41.90 -19.90 14.66
N LEU A 429 40.87 -20.44 14.01
CA LEU A 429 39.84 -21.23 14.68
C LEU A 429 40.33 -22.62 15.08
N ASP A 430 41.24 -23.24 14.33
CA ASP A 430 41.82 -24.56 14.66
C ASP A 430 42.65 -24.53 15.95
N GLN A 431 43.12 -23.36 16.36
CA GLN A 431 43.81 -23.15 17.64
C GLN A 431 42.85 -22.97 18.82
N LYS A 432 41.55 -22.82 18.58
CA LYS A 432 40.53 -22.65 19.63
C LYS A 432 40.16 -24.00 20.24
N LEU A 433 39.75 -24.00 21.51
CA LEU A 433 39.27 -25.20 22.22
C LEU A 433 38.08 -25.89 21.51
N PHE A 434 37.29 -25.12 20.76
CA PHE A 434 36.18 -25.65 19.95
C PHE A 434 36.54 -25.83 18.48
N GLY A 435 37.78 -25.55 18.06
CA GLY A 435 38.24 -25.50 16.67
C GLY A 435 37.99 -26.79 15.91
N SER A 436 38.21 -27.94 16.55
CA SER A 436 37.91 -29.26 16.00
C SER A 436 36.42 -29.51 15.72
N ARG A 437 35.53 -28.63 16.19
CA ARG A 437 34.08 -28.63 15.90
C ARG A 437 33.68 -27.59 14.85
N CYS A 438 34.61 -26.78 14.34
CA CYS A 438 34.35 -25.95 13.17
C CYS A 438 34.42 -26.81 11.90
N GLU A 439 33.55 -26.54 10.94
CA GLU A 439 33.56 -27.23 9.64
C GLU A 439 33.66 -26.19 8.52
N TYR A 440 34.38 -26.53 7.44
CA TYR A 440 34.61 -25.65 6.30
C TYR A 440 34.30 -26.41 5.01
N LYS A 441 33.52 -25.82 4.10
CA LYS A 441 33.18 -26.45 2.83
C LYS A 441 33.19 -25.44 1.67
N GLY A 442 33.91 -25.77 0.60
CA GLY A 442 34.05 -24.93 -0.58
C GLY A 442 33.47 -25.58 -1.83
N TYR A 443 32.82 -24.77 -2.67
CA TYR A 443 32.19 -25.22 -3.92
C TYR A 443 32.84 -24.51 -5.11
N GLN A 444 33.96 -25.06 -5.61
CA GLN A 444 34.83 -24.39 -6.59
C GLN A 444 34.13 -23.98 -7.90
N ASN A 445 33.13 -24.75 -8.33
CA ASN A 445 32.38 -24.50 -9.58
C ASN A 445 31.15 -23.61 -9.39
N MET A 446 30.96 -23.04 -8.19
CA MET A 446 29.81 -22.23 -7.85
C MET A 446 30.18 -20.75 -7.73
N THR A 447 29.22 -19.87 -8.04
CA THR A 447 29.35 -18.43 -7.87
C THR A 447 28.72 -17.94 -6.57
N HIS A 448 29.19 -16.81 -6.05
CA HIS A 448 28.64 -16.16 -4.86
C HIS A 448 27.11 -16.11 -4.90
N GLY A 449 26.48 -16.55 -3.80
CA GLY A 449 25.03 -16.64 -3.71
C GLY A 449 24.39 -17.91 -4.32
N PHE A 450 25.16 -18.93 -4.73
CA PHE A 450 24.62 -20.18 -5.29
C PHE A 450 23.75 -21.01 -4.33
N VAL A 451 23.75 -20.73 -3.02
CA VAL A 451 22.88 -21.35 -2.00
C VAL A 451 21.79 -20.37 -1.54
N SER A 452 21.61 -19.32 -2.31
CA SER A 452 20.67 -18.27 -2.01
C SER A 452 19.89 -17.96 -3.26
N ALA A 453 19.02 -17.00 -3.07
CA ALA A 453 18.65 -16.00 -4.02
C ALA A 453 19.17 -16.10 -5.49
N GLY A 454 20.47 -15.89 -5.69
CA GLY A 454 21.09 -15.81 -7.02
C GLY A 454 21.44 -17.13 -7.70
N ALA A 455 21.03 -18.28 -7.15
CA ALA A 455 21.42 -19.59 -7.68
C ALA A 455 20.80 -19.91 -9.05
N ASN A 456 21.57 -20.51 -9.95
CA ASN A 456 21.06 -20.98 -11.23
C ASN A 456 20.43 -22.37 -11.07
N TYR A 457 19.18 -22.41 -10.64
CA TYR A 457 18.44 -23.67 -10.43
C TYR A 457 18.15 -24.47 -11.72
N SER A 458 18.38 -23.87 -12.89
CA SER A 458 18.35 -24.57 -14.18
C SER A 458 19.65 -25.32 -14.48
N ASN A 459 20.73 -25.05 -13.73
CA ASN A 459 21.99 -25.77 -13.83
C ASN A 459 22.01 -26.96 -12.84
N PRO A 460 22.02 -28.22 -13.33
CA PRO A 460 22.05 -29.41 -12.46
C PRO A 460 23.23 -29.43 -11.49
N ALA A 461 24.38 -28.88 -11.88
CA ALA A 461 25.54 -28.78 -11.01
C ALA A 461 25.30 -27.82 -9.82
N ASN A 462 24.56 -26.73 -10.05
CA ASN A 462 24.21 -25.80 -8.98
C ASN A 462 23.18 -26.41 -8.03
N VAL A 463 22.20 -27.16 -8.55
CA VAL A 463 21.20 -27.87 -7.72
C VAL A 463 21.89 -28.93 -6.85
N ALA A 464 22.79 -29.73 -7.42
CA ALA A 464 23.57 -30.71 -6.67
C ALA A 464 24.42 -30.06 -5.57
N ALA A 465 25.01 -28.90 -5.85
CA ALA A 465 25.78 -28.15 -4.85
C ALA A 465 24.89 -27.64 -3.69
N ILE A 466 23.68 -27.17 -3.97
CA ILE A 466 22.72 -26.75 -2.94
C ILE A 466 22.28 -27.93 -2.06
N ASP A 467 21.95 -29.06 -2.68
CA ASP A 467 21.53 -30.26 -1.94
C ASP A 467 22.64 -30.74 -0.99
N ASP A 468 23.89 -30.69 -1.45
CA ASP A 468 25.06 -31.00 -0.66
C ASP A 468 25.31 -29.97 0.47
N VAL A 469 25.01 -28.68 0.24
CA VAL A 469 25.03 -27.67 1.31
C VAL A 469 23.99 -27.99 2.38
N HIS A 470 22.76 -28.31 2.00
CA HIS A 470 21.71 -28.69 2.95
C HIS A 470 22.10 -29.91 3.78
N GLN A 471 22.74 -30.90 3.16
CA GLN A 471 23.24 -32.06 3.87
C GLN A 471 24.35 -31.68 4.86
N THR A 472 25.27 -30.83 4.44
CA THR A 472 26.36 -30.31 5.28
C THR A 472 25.80 -29.61 6.52
N LEU A 473 24.79 -28.73 6.34
CA LEU A 473 24.12 -28.04 7.45
C LEU A 473 23.52 -29.03 8.47
N ARG A 474 22.75 -30.02 7.98
CA ARG A 474 22.13 -31.04 8.84
C ARG A 474 23.15 -31.84 9.63
N THR A 475 24.21 -32.29 8.95
CA THR A 475 25.29 -33.07 9.58
C THR A 475 26.00 -32.25 10.65
N TYR A 476 26.39 -31.01 10.32
CA TYR A 476 27.06 -30.10 11.24
C TYR A 476 26.24 -29.84 12.52
N LEU A 477 24.97 -29.52 12.36
CA LEU A 477 24.10 -29.17 13.49
C LEU A 477 23.78 -30.37 14.38
N SER A 478 23.55 -31.54 13.77
CA SER A 478 23.31 -32.78 14.52
C SER A 478 24.49 -33.13 15.42
N LYS A 479 25.72 -33.02 14.89
CA LYS A 479 26.95 -33.21 15.67
C LYS A 479 27.10 -32.17 16.77
N THR A 480 26.88 -30.90 16.43
CA THR A 480 27.09 -29.77 17.34
C THR A 480 26.15 -29.84 18.54
N VAL A 481 24.88 -30.19 18.32
CA VAL A 481 23.87 -30.32 19.38
C VAL A 481 24.07 -31.56 20.25
N ALA A 482 24.52 -32.69 19.67
CA ALA A 482 24.76 -33.95 20.38
C ALA A 482 25.99 -33.92 21.31
N SER A 483 26.91 -32.96 21.14
CA SER A 483 28.13 -32.85 21.95
C SER A 483 27.87 -32.36 23.39
N THR A 484 27.40 -33.26 24.28
CA THR A 484 27.52 -33.17 25.76
C THR A 484 27.53 -34.59 26.36
N TYR A 485 28.65 -35.05 26.97
CA TYR A 485 28.87 -36.37 27.63
C TYR A 485 28.92 -36.21 29.18
N PRO A 486 28.91 -37.26 30.06
CA PRO A 486 28.74 -38.72 29.89
C PRO A 486 27.60 -39.34 30.75
N PHE A 487 27.33 -40.66 30.59
CA PHE A 487 26.27 -41.50 31.19
C PHE A 487 24.86 -41.30 30.63
N GLY A 488 24.57 -42.06 29.57
CA GLY A 488 23.22 -42.24 29.06
C GLY A 488 23.23 -42.48 27.57
N THR A 489 22.64 -43.59 27.17
CA THR A 489 22.44 -44.12 25.82
C THR A 489 22.27 -43.03 24.75
N VAL A 490 23.01 -43.15 23.65
CA VAL A 490 22.85 -42.32 22.44
C VAL A 490 21.43 -42.51 21.92
N HIS A 491 20.57 -41.52 22.11
CA HIS A 491 19.29 -41.44 21.41
C HIS A 491 19.51 -40.66 20.11
N SER A 492 19.11 -41.27 18.99
CA SER A 492 19.03 -40.58 17.70
C SER A 492 18.16 -39.33 17.85
N ILE A 493 18.68 -38.17 17.43
CA ILE A 493 17.89 -36.95 17.37
C ILE A 493 16.83 -37.18 16.29
N SER A 494 15.59 -37.37 16.71
CA SER A 494 14.49 -37.51 15.76
C SER A 494 14.23 -36.15 15.13
N GLY A 495 13.77 -36.17 13.89
CA GLY A 495 13.36 -34.97 13.18
C GLY A 495 12.12 -34.31 13.78
N SER A 496 11.84 -34.30 15.10
CA SER A 496 10.80 -33.50 15.80
C SER A 496 11.34 -32.40 16.73
N ASP A 497 12.64 -32.39 17.03
CA ASP A 497 13.20 -31.61 18.14
C ASP A 497 13.85 -30.29 17.71
N LEU A 498 13.69 -29.87 16.46
CA LEU A 498 14.55 -28.90 15.77
C LEU A 498 13.73 -27.76 15.13
N LYS A 499 13.49 -26.63 15.79
CA LYS A 499 12.60 -25.54 15.30
C LYS A 499 13.37 -24.30 14.83
N VAL A 500 12.81 -23.61 13.83
CA VAL A 500 13.47 -22.52 13.08
C VAL A 500 12.64 -21.23 13.06
N TYR A 501 13.27 -20.08 13.34
CA TYR A 501 12.66 -18.74 13.35
C TYR A 501 13.61 -17.67 12.78
N ASP A 502 13.06 -16.54 12.31
CA ASP A 502 13.78 -15.32 11.89
C ASP A 502 13.08 -14.07 12.45
N VAL A 503 13.77 -12.93 12.48
CA VAL A 503 13.30 -11.65 13.01
C VAL A 503 13.86 -10.46 12.24
N VAL A 504 12.96 -9.58 11.83
CA VAL A 504 13.17 -8.12 11.90
C VAL A 504 11.99 -7.54 12.67
N GLY A 505 12.24 -6.99 13.86
CA GLY A 505 11.25 -6.36 14.72
C GLY A 505 11.44 -4.84 14.75
N ASP A 506 10.33 -4.11 14.69
CA ASP A 506 10.25 -2.74 15.17
C ASP A 506 9.25 -2.74 16.34
N HIS A 507 9.71 -2.37 17.54
CA HIS A 507 8.86 -2.26 18.73
C HIS A 507 8.49 -0.79 18.97
N GLU A 508 7.19 -0.48 18.84
CA GLU A 508 6.48 0.20 19.91
C GLU A 508 4.97 -0.10 19.89
N MET A 509 4.41 -0.18 21.11
CA MET A 509 3.25 -0.97 21.53
C MET A 509 1.87 -0.29 21.33
N LYS A 510 0.85 -1.16 21.13
CA LYS A 510 -0.62 -1.07 21.42
C LYS A 510 -1.55 -0.21 20.52
N THR A 511 -2.37 -0.87 19.67
CA THR A 511 -3.76 -1.31 20.00
C THR A 511 -4.58 -1.86 18.79
N LYS A 512 -5.34 -2.96 19.05
CA LYS A 512 -6.57 -3.48 18.40
C LYS A 512 -6.54 -3.87 16.90
N ASN A 513 -5.80 -4.93 16.55
CA ASN A 513 -6.29 -6.10 15.79
C ASN A 513 -5.12 -7.07 15.58
N ASN A 514 -5.22 -8.25 16.17
CA ASN A 514 -4.11 -9.20 16.29
C ASN A 514 -4.08 -10.13 15.06
N VAL A 515 -3.32 -9.76 14.01
CA VAL A 515 -3.06 -10.57 12.80
C VAL A 515 -1.55 -10.78 12.63
N ALA A 516 -1.11 -12.02 12.42
CA ALA A 516 0.30 -12.38 12.21
C ALA A 516 0.47 -13.13 10.87
N MET A 517 1.58 -12.87 10.18
CA MET A 517 1.95 -13.61 8.97
C MET A 517 3.25 -14.35 9.23
N ILE A 518 3.27 -15.64 8.92
CA ILE A 518 4.46 -16.49 8.91
C ILE A 518 4.98 -16.47 7.47
N VAL A 519 6.24 -16.08 7.29
CA VAL A 519 6.90 -16.15 5.98
C VAL A 519 7.63 -17.50 5.86
N LEU A 520 7.68 -18.09 4.68
CA LEU A 520 8.30 -19.38 4.38
C LEU A 520 9.20 -19.19 3.14
N TYR A 521 10.49 -19.47 3.28
CA TYR A 521 11.45 -19.44 2.17
C TYR A 521 11.96 -20.86 1.89
N ASP A 522 11.84 -21.28 0.62
CA ASP A 522 12.52 -22.44 0.01
C ASP A 522 12.47 -23.78 0.79
N ILE A 523 11.26 -24.32 1.02
CA ILE A 523 11.03 -25.59 1.76
C ILE A 523 10.56 -26.70 0.81
N ARG A 524 11.40 -27.65 0.37
CA ARG A 524 11.04 -28.75 -0.57
C ARG A 524 10.54 -30.04 0.12
N ASP A 525 9.59 -30.77 -0.50
CA ASP A 525 8.97 -32.05 -0.01
C ASP A 525 9.84 -33.30 -0.06
N SER A 526 10.99 -33.20 -0.69
CA SER A 526 11.99 -34.23 -0.64
C SER A 526 13.34 -33.54 -0.64
N CYS A 527 14.24 -34.02 0.21
CA CYS A 527 15.57 -34.22 -0.33
C CYS A 527 15.41 -35.32 -1.39
N VAL A 528 15.77 -35.01 -2.63
CA VAL A 528 16.09 -35.97 -3.70
C VAL A 528 14.93 -36.61 -4.48
N ASP A 529 15.26 -36.89 -5.74
CA ASP A 529 14.61 -37.72 -6.76
C ASP A 529 14.09 -39.07 -6.23
N ALA A 530 12.89 -39.45 -6.68
CA ALA A 530 12.13 -40.64 -6.25
C ALA A 530 12.63 -41.97 -6.85
N ARG A 531 13.93 -42.10 -7.18
CA ARG A 531 14.50 -43.33 -7.75
C ARG A 531 15.45 -44.11 -6.83
N LEU A 532 15.61 -43.70 -5.58
CA LEU A 532 16.54 -44.37 -4.63
C LEU A 532 15.90 -45.01 -3.38
N LEU A 533 14.57 -45.21 -3.35
CA LEU A 533 13.89 -45.83 -2.20
C LEU A 533 13.22 -47.18 -2.47
N GLN A 534 13.69 -47.94 -3.47
CA GLN A 534 13.11 -49.27 -3.73
C GLN A 534 13.86 -50.48 -3.16
N ARG A 535 14.91 -50.31 -2.34
CA ARG A 535 15.53 -51.47 -1.65
C ARG A 535 16.08 -51.12 -0.27
N ILE A 536 15.28 -51.45 0.75
CA ILE A 536 15.60 -52.21 1.98
C ILE A 536 14.63 -51.76 3.10
N PRO A 537 14.05 -52.70 3.89
CA PRO A 537 12.91 -52.44 4.75
C PRO A 537 13.31 -52.08 6.19
N ASP A 538 12.33 -51.49 6.88
CA ASP A 538 12.26 -51.21 8.32
C ASP A 538 12.89 -49.91 8.88
N GLN A 539 11.96 -49.08 9.35
CA GLN A 539 12.03 -47.91 10.22
C GLN A 539 12.20 -46.51 9.59
N PRO A 540 11.41 -45.51 10.06
CA PRO A 540 10.95 -44.38 9.27
C PRO A 540 11.62 -43.09 9.76
N THR A 541 12.69 -42.60 9.12
CA THR A 541 13.30 -41.35 9.60
C THR A 541 13.84 -40.43 8.51
N ALA A 542 13.57 -39.14 8.76
CA ALA A 542 14.37 -37.98 8.39
C ALA A 542 14.34 -37.51 6.93
N ASN A 543 13.15 -37.20 6.42
CA ASN A 543 13.01 -36.13 5.43
C ASN A 543 12.49 -34.87 6.16
N ALA A 544 12.56 -33.68 5.54
CA ALA A 544 11.59 -32.62 5.85
C ALA A 544 10.22 -33.10 5.35
N THR A 545 9.73 -34.16 6.00
CA THR A 545 8.46 -34.78 5.71
C THR A 545 7.41 -33.75 6.07
N TRP A 546 6.36 -33.74 5.27
CA TRP A 546 5.22 -32.89 5.53
C TRP A 546 4.75 -32.93 7.01
N PRO A 547 4.66 -34.10 7.69
CA PRO A 547 4.37 -34.19 9.12
C PRO A 547 5.24 -33.33 10.05
N ARG A 548 6.52 -33.12 9.71
CA ARG A 548 7.39 -32.29 10.57
C ARG A 548 7.15 -30.79 10.35
N VAL A 549 7.08 -30.37 9.10
CA VAL A 549 6.75 -28.98 8.73
C VAL A 549 5.39 -28.60 9.33
N GLU A 550 4.45 -29.55 9.27
CA GLU A 550 3.13 -29.45 9.88
C GLU A 550 3.21 -29.19 11.40
N GLN A 551 3.97 -30.00 12.14
CA GLN A 551 4.10 -29.84 13.59
C GLN A 551 4.79 -28.52 14.02
N ASP A 552 5.77 -28.06 13.25
CA ASP A 552 6.45 -26.79 13.51
C ASP A 552 5.50 -25.60 13.23
N LEU A 553 4.77 -25.64 12.12
CA LEU A 553 3.71 -24.68 11.79
C LEU A 553 2.64 -24.61 12.89
N LEU A 554 2.23 -25.74 13.48
CA LEU A 554 1.29 -25.77 14.59
C LEU A 554 1.86 -25.12 15.86
N THR A 555 3.15 -25.33 16.13
CA THR A 555 3.84 -24.72 17.28
C THR A 555 3.84 -23.20 17.15
N VAL A 556 4.24 -22.66 16.00
CA VAL A 556 4.27 -21.21 15.76
C VAL A 556 2.86 -20.63 15.81
N HIS A 557 1.89 -21.31 15.21
CA HIS A 557 0.49 -20.92 15.28
C HIS A 557 -0.01 -20.84 16.73
N THR A 558 0.27 -21.85 17.55
CA THR A 558 -0.12 -21.91 18.97
C THR A 558 0.54 -20.79 19.79
N TYR A 559 1.82 -20.52 19.54
CA TYR A 559 2.52 -19.39 20.16
C TYR A 559 1.85 -18.05 19.78
N LEU A 560 1.59 -17.81 18.49
CA LEU A 560 0.94 -16.58 18.03
C LEU A 560 -0.46 -16.43 18.63
N GLN A 561 -1.21 -17.52 18.79
CA GLN A 561 -2.48 -17.49 19.51
C GLN A 561 -2.32 -17.10 20.99
N SER A 562 -1.27 -17.57 21.68
CA SER A 562 -0.97 -17.16 23.07
C SER A 562 -0.70 -15.66 23.20
N GLN A 563 -0.10 -15.04 22.15
CA GLN A 563 0.09 -13.59 22.03
C GLN A 563 -1.15 -12.84 21.54
N LYS A 564 -2.31 -13.52 21.59
CA LYS A 564 -3.64 -13.02 21.24
C LYS A 564 -3.86 -12.82 19.74
N TYR A 565 -3.00 -13.29 18.83
CA TYR A 565 -3.24 -13.29 17.38
C TYR A 565 -4.38 -14.24 17.02
N THR A 566 -5.42 -13.72 16.37
CA THR A 566 -6.66 -14.46 16.07
C THR A 566 -6.80 -14.84 14.60
N LYS A 567 -5.93 -14.30 13.74
CA LYS A 567 -5.84 -14.65 12.32
C LYS A 567 -4.37 -14.76 11.93
N ILE A 568 -3.94 -15.97 11.62
CA ILE A 568 -2.55 -16.29 11.31
C ILE A 568 -2.53 -16.83 9.88
N GLY A 569 -1.74 -16.20 9.00
CA GLY A 569 -1.63 -16.58 7.59
C GLY A 569 -0.20 -16.97 7.21
N LEU A 570 -0.05 -17.62 6.06
CA LEU A 570 1.24 -18.04 5.51
C LEU A 570 1.59 -17.25 4.25
N ILE A 571 2.87 -16.96 4.06
CA ILE A 571 3.44 -16.49 2.79
C ILE A 571 4.60 -17.40 2.44
N GLY A 572 4.58 -17.98 1.26
CA GLY A 572 5.60 -18.90 0.79
C GLY A 572 6.23 -18.43 -0.51
N PHE A 573 7.56 -18.48 -0.57
CA PHE A 573 8.36 -18.21 -1.77
C PHE A 573 8.94 -19.52 -2.31
N CYS A 574 8.95 -19.71 -3.63
CA CYS A 574 9.49 -20.93 -4.27
C CYS A 574 8.79 -22.20 -3.73
N TRP A 575 9.56 -23.18 -3.24
CA TRP A 575 9.01 -24.37 -2.59
C TRP A 575 8.23 -24.05 -1.30
N GLY A 576 8.55 -22.94 -0.62
CA GLY A 576 7.72 -22.41 0.46
C GLY A 576 6.29 -22.10 0.03
N GLY A 577 6.08 -21.75 -1.24
CA GLY A 577 4.75 -21.55 -1.83
C GLY A 577 3.92 -22.85 -1.93
N LEU A 578 4.57 -23.99 -2.20
CA LEU A 578 3.94 -25.31 -2.10
C LEU A 578 3.60 -25.66 -0.65
N ARG A 579 4.44 -25.28 0.31
CA ARG A 579 4.15 -25.54 1.73
C ARG A 579 3.01 -24.70 2.26
N ALA A 580 2.91 -23.44 1.82
CA ALA A 580 1.75 -22.62 2.08
C ALA A 580 0.48 -23.26 1.50
N LEU A 581 0.55 -23.86 0.29
CA LEU A 581 -0.57 -24.59 -0.31
C LEU A 581 -1.01 -25.79 0.54
N LYS A 582 -0.06 -26.66 0.89
CA LYS A 582 -0.33 -27.86 1.71
C LYS A 582 -0.85 -27.52 3.11
N ALA A 583 -0.28 -26.50 3.76
CA ALA A 583 -0.64 -26.11 5.12
C ALA A 583 -2.06 -25.56 5.20
N CYS A 584 -2.51 -24.91 4.13
CA CYS A 584 -3.84 -24.36 4.00
C CYS A 584 -4.92 -25.40 3.61
N GLY A 585 -4.55 -26.68 3.40
CA GLY A 585 -5.46 -27.78 3.11
C GLY A 585 -5.62 -28.78 4.26
N ASN A 586 -6.30 -29.89 4.03
CA ASN A 586 -6.39 -31.03 4.96
C ASN A 586 -5.84 -32.36 4.41
N GLY A 587 -5.59 -32.44 3.11
CA GLY A 587 -5.51 -33.74 2.41
C GLY A 587 -4.23 -34.54 2.58
N ASN A 588 -3.32 -34.12 3.46
CA ASN A 588 -2.15 -34.89 3.88
C ASN A 588 -1.71 -34.51 5.32
N ASN A 589 -2.55 -33.75 6.04
CA ASN A 589 -2.24 -33.21 7.36
C ASN A 589 -2.60 -34.22 8.44
N VAL A 590 -1.62 -34.61 9.26
CA VAL A 590 -1.77 -35.57 10.36
C VAL A 590 -2.10 -34.85 11.68
N SER A 591 -1.63 -33.63 11.84
CA SER A 591 -1.79 -32.79 13.03
C SER A 591 -3.09 -31.98 13.04
N TRP A 592 -3.74 -31.78 11.89
CA TRP A 592 -5.07 -31.12 11.86
C TRP A 592 -5.99 -31.60 10.73
N THR A 593 -7.28 -31.73 11.07
CA THR A 593 -8.36 -32.01 10.11
C THR A 593 -8.91 -30.74 9.44
N ASN A 594 -8.79 -29.60 10.12
CA ASN A 594 -9.07 -28.27 9.59
C ASN A 594 -7.82 -27.40 9.74
N THR A 595 -7.38 -26.76 8.67
CA THR A 595 -6.21 -25.90 8.71
C THR A 595 -6.32 -24.84 9.81
N PRO A 596 -5.27 -24.68 10.65
CA PRO A 596 -5.24 -23.62 11.64
C PRO A 596 -5.02 -22.25 10.97
N PHE A 597 -4.56 -22.22 9.72
CA PHE A 597 -4.24 -21.00 9.00
C PHE A 597 -5.47 -20.36 8.38
N PHE A 598 -5.51 -19.04 8.46
CA PHE A 598 -6.61 -18.24 7.96
C PHE A 598 -6.53 -17.99 6.45
N THR A 599 -5.31 -18.02 5.87
CA THR A 599 -5.05 -17.79 4.45
C THR A 599 -3.59 -18.13 4.09
N GLY A 600 -3.29 -18.29 2.81
CA GLY A 600 -1.94 -18.51 2.30
C GLY A 600 -1.59 -17.63 1.09
N ILE A 601 -0.31 -17.38 0.87
CA ILE A 601 0.23 -16.74 -0.34
C ILE A 601 1.34 -17.62 -0.87
N SER A 602 1.35 -17.87 -2.18
CA SER A 602 2.40 -18.58 -2.91
C SER A 602 2.99 -17.65 -3.96
N ILE A 603 4.26 -17.29 -3.82
CA ILE A 603 4.98 -16.40 -4.72
C ILE A 603 6.04 -17.24 -5.43
N HIS A 604 5.97 -17.23 -6.75
CA HIS A 604 6.72 -18.10 -7.66
C HIS A 604 6.77 -19.54 -7.11
N GLY A 605 5.61 -20.08 -6.75
CA GLY A 605 5.47 -21.39 -6.11
C GLY A 605 5.99 -22.53 -6.98
N SER A 606 6.99 -23.27 -6.50
CA SER A 606 7.57 -24.41 -7.22
C SER A 606 6.89 -25.72 -6.81
N GLY A 607 6.54 -26.56 -7.78
CA GLY A 607 5.94 -27.88 -7.53
C GLY A 607 4.47 -27.89 -7.10
N LEU A 608 3.72 -26.81 -7.37
CA LEU A 608 2.27 -26.76 -7.13
C LEU A 608 1.55 -27.85 -7.94
N ASN A 609 0.64 -28.59 -7.31
CA ASN A 609 -0.10 -29.68 -7.96
C ASN A 609 -1.58 -29.68 -7.58
N VAL A 610 -2.39 -30.32 -8.43
CA VAL A 610 -3.86 -30.31 -8.31
C VAL A 610 -4.33 -31.08 -7.07
N ALA A 611 -3.61 -32.11 -6.64
CA ALA A 611 -3.99 -32.89 -5.47
C ALA A 611 -3.98 -32.02 -4.20
N ASP A 612 -2.93 -31.22 -4.00
CA ASP A 612 -2.84 -30.29 -2.86
C ASP A 612 -3.84 -29.13 -2.96
N ALA A 613 -4.22 -28.73 -4.18
CA ALA A 613 -5.25 -27.72 -4.41
C ALA A 613 -6.67 -28.25 -4.14
N ASP A 614 -6.96 -29.52 -4.46
CA ASP A 614 -8.28 -30.11 -4.24
C ASP A 614 -8.62 -30.22 -2.74
N VAL A 615 -7.62 -30.39 -1.91
CA VAL A 615 -7.81 -30.52 -0.46
C VAL A 615 -7.64 -29.19 0.29
N LEU A 616 -7.51 -28.09 -0.45
CA LEU A 616 -7.38 -26.75 0.11
C LEU A 616 -8.67 -26.35 0.84
N GLN A 617 -8.54 -25.73 2.01
CA GLN A 617 -9.67 -25.35 2.87
C GLN A 617 -9.84 -23.84 3.03
N VAL A 618 -8.77 -23.07 2.79
CA VAL A 618 -8.77 -21.60 2.88
C VAL A 618 -8.26 -20.97 1.59
N PRO A 619 -8.71 -19.75 1.25
CA PRO A 619 -8.29 -19.11 0.02
C PRO A 619 -6.80 -18.79 0.03
N MET A 620 -6.23 -18.74 -1.18
CA MET A 620 -4.82 -18.40 -1.42
C MET A 620 -4.60 -17.39 -2.56
N LEU A 621 -3.50 -16.65 -2.50
CA LEU A 621 -2.97 -15.86 -3.62
C LEU A 621 -1.79 -16.60 -4.25
N PHE A 622 -1.80 -16.69 -5.58
CA PHE A 622 -0.72 -17.26 -6.37
C PHE A 622 -0.11 -16.19 -7.27
N ILE A 623 1.20 -16.03 -7.19
CA ILE A 623 1.97 -15.12 -8.04
C ILE A 623 3.04 -15.95 -8.74
N ARG A 624 3.25 -15.74 -10.04
CA ARG A 624 4.34 -16.37 -10.79
C ARG A 624 5.03 -15.44 -11.76
N ALA A 625 6.27 -15.78 -12.06
CA ALA A 625 7.04 -15.26 -13.18
C ALA A 625 6.57 -15.86 -14.52
N GLY A 626 6.89 -15.23 -15.64
CA GLY A 626 6.47 -15.68 -16.97
C GLY A 626 7.00 -17.07 -17.30
N ASN A 627 8.23 -17.36 -16.85
CA ASN A 627 8.91 -18.65 -17.04
C ASN A 627 8.56 -19.73 -16.00
N ASP A 628 7.65 -19.46 -15.06
CA ASP A 628 7.15 -20.47 -14.11
C ASP A 628 6.06 -21.36 -14.75
N PRO A 629 5.82 -22.57 -14.21
CA PRO A 629 4.69 -23.41 -14.65
C PRO A 629 3.31 -22.72 -14.50
N SER A 630 2.38 -23.00 -15.42
CA SER A 630 1.03 -22.42 -15.38
C SER A 630 0.20 -22.95 -14.20
N PHE A 631 -0.68 -22.11 -13.67
CA PHE A 631 -1.65 -22.50 -12.63
C PHE A 631 -3.03 -22.86 -13.18
N ASP A 632 -3.24 -23.00 -14.49
CA ASP A 632 -4.59 -23.15 -15.06
C ASP A 632 -5.36 -24.34 -14.45
N ASN A 633 -4.69 -25.48 -14.27
CA ASN A 633 -5.27 -26.67 -13.64
C ASN A 633 -5.59 -26.45 -12.15
N ILE A 634 -4.71 -25.72 -11.43
CA ILE A 634 -4.93 -25.34 -10.03
C ILE A 634 -6.14 -24.42 -9.93
N THR A 635 -6.23 -23.45 -10.85
CA THR A 635 -7.29 -22.45 -10.93
C THR A 635 -8.63 -23.11 -11.20
N ALA A 636 -8.69 -24.07 -12.12
CA ALA A 636 -9.91 -24.81 -12.47
C ALA A 636 -10.49 -25.58 -11.27
N VAL A 637 -9.64 -26.21 -10.46
CA VAL A 637 -10.06 -26.93 -9.24
C VAL A 637 -10.48 -25.96 -8.14
N LEU A 638 -9.66 -24.95 -7.86
CA LEU A 638 -9.94 -24.01 -6.79
C LEU A 638 -11.20 -23.17 -7.06
N ASN A 639 -11.50 -22.83 -8.32
CA ASN A 639 -12.71 -22.08 -8.66
C ASN A 639 -14.01 -22.84 -8.36
N GLN A 640 -13.97 -24.16 -8.26
CA GLN A 640 -15.11 -24.99 -7.87
C GLN A 640 -15.31 -25.07 -6.35
N LYS A 641 -14.30 -24.66 -5.56
CA LYS A 641 -14.38 -24.67 -4.10
C LYS A 641 -15.28 -23.53 -3.60
N PRO A 642 -15.92 -23.66 -2.42
CA PRO A 642 -16.77 -22.60 -1.85
C PRO A 642 -16.06 -21.27 -1.60
N PHE A 643 -14.74 -21.29 -1.44
CA PHE A 643 -13.89 -20.11 -1.32
C PHE A 643 -13.14 -19.76 -2.61
N GLY A 644 -13.36 -20.49 -3.71
CA GLY A 644 -12.62 -20.34 -4.97
C GLY A 644 -12.61 -18.93 -5.53
N ASN A 645 -13.74 -18.24 -5.42
CA ASN A 645 -13.90 -16.83 -5.78
C ASN A 645 -13.07 -15.84 -4.92
N LYS A 646 -12.45 -16.32 -3.83
CA LYS A 646 -11.53 -15.56 -2.98
C LYS A 646 -10.06 -15.87 -3.29
N CYS A 647 -9.75 -16.91 -4.06
CA CYS A 647 -8.40 -17.13 -4.56
C CYS A 647 -8.06 -16.12 -5.66
N GLU A 648 -6.77 -15.78 -5.79
CA GLU A 648 -6.26 -14.84 -6.80
C GLU A 648 -5.01 -15.41 -7.47
N TYR A 649 -4.81 -15.12 -8.75
CA TYR A 649 -3.73 -15.67 -9.57
C TYR A 649 -3.13 -14.57 -10.44
N GLU A 650 -1.81 -14.47 -10.44
CA GLU A 650 -1.11 -13.32 -11.01
C GLU A 650 0.16 -13.78 -11.73
N VAL A 651 0.37 -13.25 -12.94
CA VAL A 651 1.48 -13.65 -13.82
C VAL A 651 2.27 -12.42 -14.28
N TYR A 652 3.58 -12.45 -14.11
CA TYR A 652 4.50 -11.41 -14.56
C TYR A 652 5.34 -11.91 -15.73
N GLN A 653 4.83 -11.74 -16.95
CA GLN A 653 5.35 -12.36 -18.16
C GLN A 653 6.84 -12.05 -18.45
N ASN A 654 7.29 -10.84 -18.14
CA ASN A 654 8.67 -10.40 -18.39
C ASN A 654 9.64 -10.66 -17.23
N MET A 655 9.16 -11.29 -16.15
CA MET A 655 9.98 -11.60 -15.00
C MET A 655 10.44 -13.05 -15.03
N THR A 656 11.58 -13.32 -14.41
CA THR A 656 12.10 -14.68 -14.18
C THR A 656 11.78 -15.15 -12.77
N HIS A 657 11.73 -16.47 -12.57
CA HIS A 657 11.58 -17.09 -11.25
C HIS A 657 12.44 -16.40 -10.18
N GLY A 658 11.85 -16.11 -9.02
CA GLY A 658 12.55 -15.44 -7.93
C GLY A 658 12.68 -13.92 -8.04
N PHE A 659 12.08 -13.25 -9.04
CA PHE A 659 12.18 -11.78 -9.21
C PHE A 659 11.71 -10.94 -8.01
N VAL A 660 10.98 -11.52 -7.05
CA VAL A 660 10.45 -10.87 -5.82
C VAL A 660 11.29 -11.19 -4.59
N SER A 661 12.37 -11.94 -4.77
CA SER A 661 13.20 -12.39 -3.65
C SER A 661 14.64 -12.50 -4.13
N ALA A 662 14.89 -13.67 -4.68
CA ALA A 662 16.13 -14.31 -4.93
C ALA A 662 16.87 -13.74 -6.15
N GLY A 663 16.17 -13.74 -7.27
CA GLY A 663 16.62 -13.23 -8.56
C GLY A 663 16.26 -11.77 -8.78
N ALA A 664 15.98 -10.99 -7.73
CA ALA A 664 15.62 -9.59 -7.85
C ALA A 664 16.82 -8.75 -8.31
N ASN A 665 16.74 -8.21 -9.52
CA ASN A 665 17.71 -7.25 -10.02
C ASN A 665 17.25 -5.82 -9.71
N TYR A 666 17.68 -5.28 -8.57
CA TYR A 666 17.33 -3.92 -8.13
C TYR A 666 17.98 -2.81 -8.96
N LEU A 667 18.89 -3.15 -9.87
CA LEU A 667 19.44 -2.23 -10.86
C LEU A 667 18.57 -2.17 -12.13
N ASN A 668 17.63 -3.11 -12.31
CA ASN A 668 16.67 -3.11 -13.41
C ASN A 668 15.35 -2.44 -12.98
N PRO A 669 14.99 -1.27 -13.55
CA PRO A 669 13.75 -0.55 -13.21
C PRO A 669 12.47 -1.37 -13.42
N GLU A 670 12.44 -2.28 -14.40
CA GLU A 670 11.27 -3.13 -14.66
C GLU A 670 11.09 -4.19 -13.57
N ASN A 671 12.19 -4.74 -13.05
CA ASN A 671 12.12 -5.69 -11.94
C ASN A 671 11.68 -4.97 -10.67
N VAL A 672 12.16 -3.75 -10.40
CA VAL A 672 11.72 -2.93 -9.26
C VAL A 672 10.21 -2.65 -9.34
N ALA A 673 9.71 -2.26 -10.52
CA ALA A 673 8.28 -2.04 -10.74
C ALA A 673 7.44 -3.31 -10.52
N ALA A 674 7.94 -4.47 -10.94
CA ALA A 674 7.27 -5.75 -10.73
C ALA A 674 7.24 -6.15 -9.25
N ILE A 675 8.31 -5.92 -8.50
CA ILE A 675 8.37 -6.15 -7.04
C ILE A 675 7.35 -5.27 -6.31
N ASP A 676 7.29 -3.99 -6.67
CA ASP A 676 6.35 -3.02 -6.08
C ASP A 676 4.88 -3.37 -6.36
N ASP A 677 4.59 -3.92 -7.55
CA ASP A 677 3.28 -4.44 -7.91
C ASP A 677 2.95 -5.71 -7.10
N VAL A 678 3.89 -6.63 -6.96
CA VAL A 678 3.72 -7.84 -6.13
C VAL A 678 3.40 -7.49 -4.69
N HIS A 679 4.20 -6.62 -4.07
CA HIS A 679 3.91 -6.10 -2.72
C HIS A 679 2.51 -5.48 -2.64
N GLY A 680 2.06 -4.91 -3.75
CA GLY A 680 0.71 -4.39 -3.85
C GLY A 680 -0.39 -5.41 -3.86
N LYS A 681 -0.19 -6.50 -4.60
CA LYS A 681 -1.13 -7.62 -4.70
C LYS A 681 -1.21 -8.40 -3.40
N LEU A 682 -0.08 -8.62 -2.71
CA LEU A 682 -0.08 -9.18 -1.35
C LEU A 682 -0.95 -8.36 -0.38
N ARG A 683 -0.74 -7.04 -0.33
CA ARG A 683 -1.50 -6.16 0.55
C ARG A 683 -3.00 -6.16 0.20
N ALA A 684 -3.33 -6.15 -1.08
CA ALA A 684 -4.71 -6.20 -1.55
C ALA A 684 -5.39 -7.51 -1.15
N TYR A 685 -4.72 -8.62 -1.39
CA TYR A 685 -5.18 -9.95 -1.07
C TYR A 685 -5.38 -10.16 0.44
N LEU A 686 -4.38 -9.86 1.27
CA LEU A 686 -4.49 -10.02 2.72
C LEU A 686 -5.58 -9.11 3.32
N SER A 687 -5.72 -7.89 2.81
CA SER A 687 -6.79 -6.99 3.23
C SER A 687 -8.17 -7.53 2.87
N LYS A 688 -8.30 -8.18 1.70
CA LYS A 688 -9.52 -8.84 1.23
C LYS A 688 -9.86 -10.04 2.12
N ILE A 689 -8.87 -10.89 2.44
CA ILE A 689 -9.11 -12.13 3.19
C ILE A 689 -9.35 -11.85 4.69
N VAL A 690 -8.56 -10.99 5.35
CA VAL A 690 -8.68 -10.68 6.79
C VAL A 690 -10.01 -10.01 7.15
N GLY A 691 -10.67 -9.35 6.19
CA GLY A 691 -12.00 -8.78 6.37
C GLY A 691 -12.02 -7.52 7.24
N ASN A 692 -12.02 -6.35 6.60
CA ASN A 692 -12.61 -5.04 6.93
C ASN A 692 -12.78 -4.52 8.39
N GLY A 693 -12.02 -5.00 9.38
CA GLY A 693 -12.01 -4.50 10.76
C GLY A 693 -10.98 -3.41 11.09
N SER A 694 -9.85 -3.30 10.38
CA SER A 694 -8.85 -2.24 10.61
C SER A 694 -8.13 -1.78 9.33
N GLU A 695 -8.41 -0.58 8.82
CA GLU A 695 -7.51 0.20 7.94
C GLU A 695 -6.16 0.58 8.61
N ASN A 696 -5.75 -0.14 9.65
CA ASN A 696 -4.41 -0.19 10.22
C ASN A 696 -4.17 -1.68 10.49
N ILE A 697 -3.92 -2.48 9.46
CA ILE A 697 -3.17 -3.71 9.69
C ILE A 697 -1.73 -3.22 9.79
N LYS A 698 -1.24 -2.92 11.00
CA LYS A 698 0.19 -3.09 11.25
C LYS A 698 0.36 -4.61 11.20
N ALA A 699 0.61 -5.16 10.01
CA ALA A 699 1.08 -6.52 9.94
C ALA A 699 2.44 -6.43 10.62
N SER A 700 2.54 -6.98 11.83
CA SER A 700 3.86 -7.33 12.33
C SER A 700 4.30 -8.45 11.40
N PHE A 701 5.13 -8.08 10.42
CA PHE A 701 5.83 -9.06 9.62
C PHE A 701 6.79 -9.73 10.59
N ILE A 702 6.39 -10.89 11.07
CA ILE A 702 7.36 -11.81 11.64
C ILE A 702 7.90 -12.52 10.41
N THR A 703 8.94 -11.93 9.82
CA THR A 703 9.68 -12.62 8.77
C THR A 703 10.21 -13.90 9.40
N ILE A 704 9.73 -15.05 8.94
CA ILE A 704 10.35 -16.33 9.23
C ILE A 704 11.12 -16.72 7.96
N VAL A 705 12.28 -16.10 7.72
CA VAL A 705 13.34 -16.82 7.02
C VAL A 705 13.62 -18.07 7.84
N PHE A 706 13.28 -19.23 7.27
CA PHE A 706 13.82 -20.45 7.83
C PHE A 706 15.33 -20.38 7.65
N PHE A 707 16.10 -20.26 8.73
CA PHE A 707 17.29 -21.08 9.01
C PHE A 707 18.00 -20.57 10.27
N ALA A 708 17.75 -21.22 11.41
CA ALA A 708 18.43 -21.12 12.70
C ALA A 708 17.86 -22.25 13.58
N PHE A 709 18.69 -23.07 14.24
CA PHE A 709 18.30 -24.44 14.60
C PHE A 709 18.63 -24.85 16.04
N PHE A 710 17.66 -25.10 16.96
CA PHE A 710 17.96 -25.74 18.27
C PHE A 710 16.80 -26.48 19.02
N VAL A 711 17.19 -27.24 20.07
CA VAL A 711 16.54 -28.40 20.75
C VAL A 711 16.09 -28.14 22.20
N LYS A 712 14.98 -28.79 22.65
CA LYS A 712 14.72 -29.06 24.09
C LYS A 712 14.07 -30.43 24.37
N LYS A 713 14.54 -31.04 25.47
CA LYS A 713 14.31 -32.37 26.05
C LYS A 713 13.02 -32.44 26.91
N PHE A 714 12.43 -33.64 26.94
CA PHE A 714 11.23 -34.09 27.66
C PHE A 714 11.43 -34.32 29.18
N SER A 715 10.38 -34.08 29.98
CA SER A 715 10.01 -34.80 31.23
C SER A 715 8.71 -34.18 31.76
N ALA A 716 7.71 -34.84 32.33
CA ALA A 716 7.32 -36.23 32.53
C ALA A 716 5.94 -36.18 33.25
N PHE A 717 5.17 -37.27 33.17
CA PHE A 717 4.05 -37.65 34.06
C PHE A 717 2.65 -37.00 33.89
N PHE A 718 1.70 -37.93 33.64
CA PHE A 718 0.23 -37.89 33.56
C PHE A 718 -0.43 -37.42 32.27
#